data_AF-A0A2U3EPM0-F1
#
_entry.id   AF-A0A2U3EPM0-F1
#
_cell.length_a   1.000
_cell.length_b   1.000
_cell.length_c   1.000
_cell.angle_alpha   90.00
_cell.angle_beta   90.00
_cell.angle_gamma   90.00
#
_symmetry.space_group_name_H-M   'P 1'
#
loop_
_entity.id
_entity.type
_entity.pdbx_description
1 polymer ?
#
loop_
_entity_poly.entity_id
_entity_poly.type
_entity_poly.pdbx_seq_one_letter_code
_entity_poly.pdbx_strand_id
1 'polypeptide(L)'
;MDDDYDTGALMEDPEDYYPPSPPPTKQIFTMQSGKAVTLHLVGHSPTEAHHLWNGAKFISDYFEDDPARVRGKAVLELGAAAGLPSLVAAILGARRVVMTDFPDPDLVANMQKNIDECDATVEPEGSVAARVDAMGFVWGADPAPLLARLAASEEAAADAGAAEQRFDVLVLADLLFRHSEHGALVKTIKETMTKRGAAYVFFTSYRPWKQDLDMRFFDVARDAGLSVEQVSERKLEKPLFENDPGDLDVQKTVKGFVVRWADGAAAATGPYTSNSSEIAAICSLPGPCCRFVEPRAVPAQAREERAIVKRSAGGGGGAGRGVVFLSLPLARRVVGDLPLARDLNDTLRPALPPQCGVRGSPPRLNCAHMIPSTKVWGKAKRRASHADTAGEVREGPPKPLEEARIASLACDCGGKPDNVLSEQSSQPTTLGSGSRRQIKDTPAHYPFSRDPNITRNLTHHRRSSRVPRRARTADMPATKTNSYLADLERDGFVVVKSIVSKEKLEALREASLKVEKLARSGQWPHIRTVGKQFPPWEWNPEKGIWGVQHLMNPDMPGNDIYTSLYFSEEVLSIVRELLQCEDENLVMELFNMLVRPDGHFELRWHRDDIPAEATPEEEMERLGRPAFHAQYNFALWEDDSLVLVPGSHKRARTETERNADPFEKVLPDQLIVKLEPGDIAFYNNNILHRGVYDHTKDRMTLHGSVGHSGGSKLRARNVLQHGIGSYVDKVDFSKLSESERERAEAMRKRLVKLGSEAGDVGYSLQG
;
A
#
# COMPACT_ATOMS: atom_id res chain seq x y z
N MET A 1 4.79 50.40 4.77
CA MET A 1 3.92 50.09 3.63
C MET A 1 4.78 49.26 2.69
N ASP A 2 4.91 47.94 2.88
CA ASP A 2 3.97 46.99 3.51
C ASP A 2 2.59 47.01 2.84
N ASP A 3 2.26 45.93 2.16
CA ASP A 3 1.00 45.20 2.33
C ASP A 3 1.35 43.73 2.05
N ASP A 4 1.15 42.86 3.04
CA ASP A 4 1.36 41.42 2.89
C ASP A 4 0.27 40.82 2.00
N TYR A 5 0.67 40.02 1.02
CA TYR A 5 -0.21 39.02 0.41
C TYR A 5 0.20 37.65 0.92
N ASP A 6 -0.33 37.31 2.10
CA ASP A 6 -0.26 35.96 2.65
C ASP A 6 -0.94 34.98 1.69
N THR A 7 -0.15 34.04 1.16
CA THR A 7 -0.61 33.01 0.22
C THR A 7 -1.07 31.72 0.88
N GLY A 8 -1.02 31.61 2.22
CA GLY A 8 -1.36 30.37 2.94
C GLY A 8 -2.81 29.92 2.72
N ALA A 9 -3.77 30.85 2.77
CA ALA A 9 -5.20 30.56 2.74
C ALA A 9 -5.78 30.23 1.34
N LEU A 10 -4.94 29.94 0.33
CA LEU A 10 -5.38 29.60 -1.04
C LEU A 10 -5.16 28.12 -1.42
N MET A 11 -4.70 27.31 -0.48
CA MET A 11 -4.52 25.85 -0.64
C MET A 11 -5.18 25.03 0.47
N GLU A 12 -6.02 25.64 1.31
CA GLU A 12 -6.89 24.92 2.24
C GLU A 12 -8.13 24.43 1.48
N ASP A 13 -8.39 23.12 1.53
CA ASP A 13 -9.67 22.55 1.09
C ASP A 13 -10.82 23.12 1.96
N PRO A 14 -12.06 23.24 1.42
CA PRO A 14 -13.22 23.63 2.21
C PRO A 14 -13.39 22.76 3.48
N GLU A 15 -13.84 23.37 4.59
CA GLU A 15 -14.02 22.72 5.92
C GLU A 15 -14.87 21.44 5.88
N ASP A 16 -15.66 21.24 4.82
CA ASP A 16 -16.60 20.16 4.57
C ASP A 16 -16.30 19.31 3.29
N TYR A 17 -15.16 19.51 2.63
CA TYR A 17 -14.78 18.80 1.38
C TYR A 17 -14.43 17.31 1.55
N TYR A 18 -14.10 16.90 2.78
CA TYR A 18 -13.99 15.51 3.20
C TYR A 18 -14.96 15.26 4.36
N PRO A 19 -15.55 14.06 4.53
CA PRO A 19 -15.87 13.61 5.88
C PRO A 19 -14.56 13.65 6.66
N PRO A 20 -14.43 14.41 7.76
CA PRO A 20 -13.14 14.67 8.37
C PRO A 20 -12.51 13.35 8.80
N SER A 21 -11.27 13.11 8.36
CA SER A 21 -10.41 12.08 8.95
C SER A 21 -10.51 12.20 10.47
N PRO A 22 -10.75 11.11 11.23
CA PRO A 22 -10.98 11.18 12.66
C PRO A 22 -9.92 12.08 13.32
N PRO A 23 -10.31 13.12 14.07
CA PRO A 23 -9.39 14.23 14.34
C PRO A 23 -8.13 13.73 15.08
N PRO A 24 -6.91 14.17 14.67
CA PRO A 24 -5.66 13.76 15.31
C PRO A 24 -5.75 13.86 16.83
N THR A 25 -5.57 12.72 17.50
CA THR A 25 -5.83 12.62 18.95
C THR A 25 -4.55 12.85 19.74
N LYS A 26 -4.68 13.49 20.92
CA LYS A 26 -3.57 13.63 21.88
C LYS A 26 -3.79 12.64 23.02
N GLN A 27 -2.84 11.75 23.23
CA GLN A 27 -2.77 10.89 24.41
C GLN A 27 -1.61 11.35 25.30
N ILE A 28 -1.69 11.01 26.59
CA ILE A 28 -0.62 11.25 27.55
C ILE A 28 -0.28 9.90 28.18
N PHE A 29 0.97 9.47 28.02
CA PHE A 29 1.52 8.33 28.76
C PHE A 29 2.23 8.87 29.99
N THR A 30 1.86 8.38 31.18
CA THR A 30 2.58 8.71 32.41
C THR A 30 3.57 7.59 32.69
N MET A 31 4.85 7.92 32.58
CA MET A 31 5.97 7.05 32.95
C MET A 31 5.88 6.61 34.42
N GLN A 32 6.47 5.46 34.77
CA GLN A 32 6.55 4.97 36.16
C GLN A 32 7.23 5.99 37.09
N SER A 33 8.20 6.72 36.56
CA SER A 33 8.85 7.89 37.19
C SER A 33 7.93 9.09 37.47
N GLY A 34 6.67 9.05 37.05
CA GLY A 34 5.68 10.13 37.19
C GLY A 34 5.76 11.19 36.09
N LYS A 35 6.74 11.10 35.17
CA LYS A 35 6.88 12.02 34.04
C LYS A 35 5.76 11.77 33.01
N ALA A 36 5.04 12.82 32.65
CA ALA A 36 4.12 12.78 31.50
C ALA A 36 4.90 12.89 30.18
N VAL A 37 4.50 12.08 29.20
CA VAL A 37 4.91 12.14 27.80
C VAL A 37 3.66 12.37 26.95
N THR A 38 3.57 13.52 26.29
CA THR A 38 2.57 13.75 25.25
C THR A 38 2.87 12.88 24.04
N LEU A 39 1.81 12.36 23.43
CA LEU A 39 1.84 11.72 22.12
C LEU A 39 0.70 12.29 21.27
N HIS A 40 1.04 12.96 20.17
CA HIS A 40 0.10 13.21 19.08
C HIS A 40 0.00 11.95 18.22
N LEU A 41 -1.22 11.54 17.90
CA LEU A 41 -1.54 10.43 17.01
C LEU A 41 -2.14 10.98 15.72
N VAL A 42 -1.71 10.49 14.57
CA VAL A 42 -2.34 10.81 13.28
C VAL A 42 -3.81 10.37 13.28
N GLY A 43 -4.66 11.10 12.55
CA GLY A 43 -6.11 10.91 12.62
C GLY A 43 -6.61 9.57 12.06
N HIS A 44 -5.99 9.12 10.99
CA HIS A 44 -6.13 7.79 10.42
C HIS A 44 -4.78 7.37 9.80
N SER A 45 -4.51 6.07 9.71
CA SER A 45 -3.33 5.56 9.01
C SER A 45 -3.56 4.11 8.54
N PRO A 46 -3.29 3.77 7.26
CA PRO A 46 -3.26 2.39 6.74
C PRO A 46 -2.11 1.51 7.30
N THR A 47 -1.17 2.10 8.03
CA THR A 47 -0.14 1.37 8.80
C THR A 47 -0.53 1.18 10.27
N GLU A 48 -1.77 1.53 10.63
CA GLU A 48 -2.33 1.44 11.99
C GLU A 48 -1.71 2.44 13.00
N ALA A 49 -1.01 3.46 12.51
CA ALA A 49 -0.30 4.46 13.34
C ALA A 49 -1.20 5.46 14.10
N HIS A 50 -2.52 5.32 13.98
CA HIS A 50 -3.52 6.21 14.60
C HIS A 50 -3.93 5.77 16.03
N HIS A 51 -3.19 4.83 16.62
CA HIS A 51 -3.44 4.26 17.94
C HIS A 51 -2.17 4.17 18.78
N LEU A 52 -2.31 4.35 20.11
CA LEU A 52 -1.25 4.04 21.06
C LEU A 52 -1.35 2.57 21.48
N TRP A 53 -0.59 1.74 20.77
CA TRP A 53 -0.54 0.29 20.90
C TRP A 53 -0.10 -0.20 22.29
N ASN A 54 -0.57 -1.38 22.71
CA ASN A 54 -0.25 -1.91 24.04
C ASN A 54 1.20 -2.39 24.13
N GLY A 55 1.75 -2.96 23.06
CA GLY A 55 3.17 -3.28 22.97
C GLY A 55 4.06 -2.07 23.25
N ALA A 56 3.69 -0.89 22.74
CA ALA A 56 4.44 0.36 22.91
C ALA A 56 4.43 0.88 24.36
N LYS A 57 3.30 0.74 25.07
CA LYS A 57 3.21 1.06 26.50
C LYS A 57 4.07 0.09 27.33
N PHE A 58 3.94 -1.21 27.07
CA PHE A 58 4.52 -2.27 27.91
C PHE A 58 6.02 -2.47 27.69
N ILE A 59 6.54 -2.17 26.50
CA ILE A 59 7.99 -2.13 26.25
C ILE A 59 8.63 -0.89 26.89
N SER A 60 7.88 0.21 27.02
CA SER A 60 8.33 1.43 27.70
C SER A 60 8.42 1.21 29.22
N ASP A 61 7.39 0.62 29.84
CA ASP A 61 7.46 0.10 31.21
C ASP A 61 8.69 -0.80 31.38
N TYR A 62 8.90 -1.75 30.46
CA TYR A 62 10.00 -2.71 30.51
C TYR A 62 11.38 -2.09 30.32
N PHE A 63 11.48 -0.84 29.83
CA PHE A 63 12.72 -0.05 29.84
C PHE A 63 12.85 0.80 31.12
N GLU A 64 11.76 1.29 31.71
CA GLU A 64 11.81 1.92 33.04
C GLU A 64 12.15 0.93 34.17
N ASP A 65 11.64 -0.31 34.07
CA ASP A 65 11.94 -1.43 34.98
C ASP A 65 13.45 -1.72 35.10
N ASP A 66 14.25 -1.33 34.10
CA ASP A 66 15.72 -1.50 34.04
C ASP A 66 16.32 -0.59 32.94
N PRO A 67 16.71 0.64 33.30
CA PRO A 67 17.23 1.61 32.33
C PRO A 67 18.54 1.17 31.65
N ALA A 68 19.26 0.19 32.17
CA ALA A 68 20.46 -0.36 31.52
C ALA A 68 20.12 -1.15 30.23
N ARG A 69 18.84 -1.43 29.97
CA ARG A 69 18.35 -1.95 28.68
C ARG A 69 18.61 -0.98 27.53
N VAL A 70 18.52 0.34 27.76
CA VAL A 70 18.65 1.39 26.72
C VAL A 70 19.76 2.42 26.98
N ARG A 71 20.20 2.62 28.23
CA ARG A 71 21.18 3.67 28.58
C ARG A 71 22.52 3.48 27.88
N GLY A 72 23.03 4.55 27.26
CA GLY A 72 24.30 4.59 26.52
C GLY A 72 24.28 3.92 25.13
N LYS A 73 23.16 3.31 24.72
CA LYS A 73 23.07 2.46 23.53
C LYS A 73 22.53 3.19 22.29
N ALA A 74 22.75 2.59 21.13
CA ALA A 74 22.03 2.92 19.91
C ALA A 74 20.71 2.12 19.84
N VAL A 75 19.60 2.82 19.63
CA VAL A 75 18.22 2.27 19.59
C VAL A 75 17.61 2.51 18.21
N LEU A 76 16.97 1.48 17.64
CA LEU A 76 16.15 1.57 16.42
C LEU A 76 14.73 1.12 16.77
N GLU A 77 13.73 1.95 16.48
CA GLU A 77 12.32 1.55 16.53
C GLU A 77 11.76 1.38 15.13
N LEU A 78 11.08 0.25 14.90
CA LEU A 78 10.39 -0.08 13.66
C LEU A 78 8.88 0.04 13.89
N GLY A 79 8.16 0.72 12.99
CA GLY A 79 6.71 0.93 13.12
C GLY A 79 6.35 1.74 14.38
N ALA A 80 7.10 2.82 14.62
CA ALA A 80 7.04 3.61 15.85
C ALA A 80 5.70 4.32 16.08
N ALA A 81 4.97 4.65 15.01
CA ALA A 81 3.73 5.44 14.99
C ALA A 81 3.81 6.78 15.74
N ALA A 82 3.65 6.74 17.06
CA ALA A 82 3.75 7.88 17.96
C ALA A 82 5.15 8.05 18.59
N GLY A 83 5.99 7.01 18.55
CA GLY A 83 7.36 7.03 19.04
C GLY A 83 7.56 6.83 20.54
N LEU A 84 6.54 6.41 21.29
CA LEU A 84 6.60 6.32 22.76
C LEU A 84 7.85 5.55 23.28
N PRO A 85 8.17 4.34 22.80
CA PRO A 85 9.38 3.62 23.20
C PRO A 85 10.68 4.36 22.86
N SER A 86 10.79 4.97 21.67
CA SER A 86 11.92 5.81 21.28
C SER A 86 12.11 7.01 22.21
N LEU A 87 11.02 7.69 22.57
CA LEU A 87 11.05 8.84 23.49
C LEU A 87 11.43 8.42 24.91
N VAL A 88 10.84 7.34 25.42
CA VAL A 88 11.19 6.78 26.75
C VAL A 88 12.64 6.30 26.77
N ALA A 89 13.13 5.66 25.70
CA ALA A 89 14.54 5.27 25.59
C ALA A 89 15.49 6.49 25.59
N ALA A 90 15.11 7.59 24.92
CA ALA A 90 15.87 8.83 24.95
C ALA A 90 15.92 9.46 26.36
N ILE A 91 14.76 9.56 27.05
CA ILE A 91 14.64 10.04 28.44
C ILE A 91 15.50 9.19 29.39
N LEU A 92 15.48 7.86 29.24
CA LEU A 92 16.24 6.93 30.08
C LEU A 92 17.76 6.95 29.84
N GLY A 93 18.21 7.68 28.81
CA GLY A 93 19.61 7.96 28.55
C GLY A 93 20.23 7.15 27.41
N ALA A 94 19.44 6.72 26.41
CA ALA A 94 20.00 6.24 25.14
C ALA A 94 20.98 7.26 24.54
N ARG A 95 21.99 6.77 23.81
CA ARG A 95 23.03 7.58 23.16
C ARG A 95 22.57 8.10 21.80
N ARG A 96 21.83 7.28 21.06
CA ARG A 96 21.23 7.61 19.76
C ARG A 96 19.94 6.82 19.62
N VAL A 97 18.91 7.43 19.07
CA VAL A 97 17.64 6.78 18.76
C VAL A 97 17.27 7.11 17.32
N VAL A 98 16.86 6.11 16.55
CA VAL A 98 16.29 6.29 15.21
C VAL A 98 14.88 5.72 15.25
N MET A 99 13.90 6.62 15.22
CA MET A 99 12.47 6.34 15.29
C MET A 99 11.95 6.22 13.85
N THR A 100 11.42 5.05 13.47
CA THR A 100 11.02 4.80 12.08
C THR A 100 9.62 4.23 11.94
N ASP A 101 8.92 4.68 10.90
CA ASP A 101 7.68 4.09 10.40
C ASP A 101 7.71 4.11 8.86
N PHE A 102 6.62 3.75 8.20
CA PHE A 102 6.49 3.85 6.74
C PHE A 102 6.80 5.28 6.24
N PRO A 103 7.41 5.46 5.04
CA PRO A 103 7.78 6.77 4.49
C PRO A 103 6.56 7.59 4.00
N ASP A 104 5.72 7.98 4.95
CA ASP A 104 4.60 8.90 4.82
C ASP A 104 5.02 10.25 5.45
N PRO A 105 4.97 11.38 4.70
CA PRO A 105 5.40 12.69 5.20
C PRO A 105 4.67 13.16 6.47
N ASP A 106 3.35 12.91 6.57
CA ASP A 106 2.54 13.37 7.71
C ASP A 106 2.86 12.53 8.95
N LEU A 107 3.11 11.24 8.78
CA LEU A 107 3.54 10.36 9.86
C LEU A 107 4.94 10.72 10.37
N VAL A 108 5.89 11.00 9.47
CA VAL A 108 7.24 11.46 9.86
C VAL A 108 7.20 12.83 10.53
N ALA A 109 6.36 13.76 10.05
CA ALA A 109 6.14 15.06 10.70
C ALA A 109 5.50 14.90 12.10
N ASN A 110 4.54 13.98 12.27
CA ASN A 110 3.94 13.68 13.57
C ASN A 110 4.95 13.03 14.54
N MET A 111 5.83 12.14 14.05
CA MET A 111 6.95 11.62 14.84
C MET A 111 7.89 12.74 15.30
N GLN A 112 8.28 13.67 14.41
CA GLN A 112 9.12 14.82 14.78
C GLN A 112 8.42 15.72 15.81
N LYS A 113 7.14 16.04 15.63
CA LYS A 113 6.33 16.81 16.59
C LYS A 113 6.31 16.18 17.99
N ASN A 114 6.32 14.84 18.08
CA ASN A 114 6.39 14.11 19.35
C ASN A 114 7.81 14.12 19.95
N ILE A 115 8.87 14.17 19.13
CA ILE A 115 10.24 14.45 19.58
C ILE A 115 10.31 15.86 20.18
N ASP A 116 9.77 16.86 19.48
CA ASP A 116 9.85 18.27 19.88
C ASP A 116 9.06 18.58 21.17
N GLU A 117 7.81 18.09 21.31
CA GLU A 117 7.06 18.27 22.57
C GLU A 117 7.64 17.44 23.73
N CYS A 118 8.34 16.33 23.44
CA CYS A 118 9.07 15.58 24.46
C CYS A 118 10.33 16.34 24.93
N ASP A 119 11.09 16.91 23.99
CA ASP A 119 12.32 17.65 24.21
C ASP A 119 12.10 18.89 25.10
N ALA A 120 11.03 19.64 24.84
CA ALA A 120 10.58 20.78 25.65
C ALA A 120 10.11 20.41 27.08
N THR A 121 10.23 19.14 27.49
CA THR A 121 9.88 18.64 28.84
C THR A 121 11.01 17.85 29.52
N VAL A 122 12.23 17.88 28.99
CA VAL A 122 13.43 17.29 29.59
C VAL A 122 14.51 18.35 29.85
N GLU A 123 15.42 18.04 30.77
CA GLU A 123 16.51 18.94 31.14
C GLU A 123 17.88 18.31 30.83
N PRO A 124 18.77 18.98 30.08
CA PRO A 124 18.53 20.26 29.40
C PRO A 124 17.61 20.11 28.18
N GLU A 125 16.92 21.19 27.82
CA GLU A 125 16.24 21.36 26.53
C GLU A 125 17.23 21.15 25.37
N GLY A 126 16.76 20.65 24.23
CA GLY A 126 17.55 20.18 23.10
C GLY A 126 18.18 18.79 23.29
N SER A 127 18.14 18.20 24.48
CA SER A 127 18.85 16.94 24.76
C SER A 127 18.19 15.68 24.19
N VAL A 128 16.90 15.69 23.88
CA VAL A 128 16.19 14.61 23.16
C VAL A 128 16.27 14.86 21.65
N ALA A 129 16.03 16.09 21.19
CA ALA A 129 16.15 16.48 19.79
C ALA A 129 17.56 16.22 19.22
N ALA A 130 18.62 16.46 20.01
CA ALA A 130 20.00 16.17 19.62
C ALA A 130 20.36 14.67 19.52
N ARG A 131 19.44 13.74 19.87
CA ARG A 131 19.72 12.29 19.82
C ARG A 131 18.69 11.44 19.11
N VAL A 132 17.44 11.90 18.96
CA VAL A 132 16.35 11.16 18.30
C VAL A 132 16.14 11.68 16.89
N ASP A 133 16.32 10.82 15.89
CA ASP A 133 15.93 11.12 14.50
C ASP A 133 14.59 10.44 14.18
N ALA A 134 13.62 11.18 13.63
CA ALA A 134 12.47 10.59 12.95
C ALA A 134 12.77 10.37 11.45
N MET A 135 12.36 9.24 10.88
CA MET A 135 12.43 9.03 9.42
C MET A 135 11.48 7.94 8.90
N GLY A 136 11.25 7.95 7.58
CA GLY A 136 10.59 6.87 6.87
C GLY A 136 11.54 5.70 6.57
N PHE A 137 11.10 4.47 6.84
CA PHE A 137 11.79 3.22 6.50
C PHE A 137 10.80 2.11 6.17
N VAL A 138 11.03 1.40 5.06
CA VAL A 138 10.26 0.20 4.69
C VAL A 138 10.99 -1.03 5.22
N TRP A 139 10.29 -1.88 5.99
CA TRP A 139 10.89 -3.09 6.55
C TRP A 139 11.52 -3.97 5.47
N GLY A 140 12.74 -4.43 5.71
CA GLY A 140 13.49 -5.26 4.75
C GLY A 140 14.10 -4.51 3.56
N ALA A 141 13.97 -3.18 3.46
CA ALA A 141 14.73 -2.36 2.52
C ALA A 141 16.26 -2.37 2.82
N ASP A 142 17.03 -1.55 2.11
CA ASP A 142 18.44 -1.31 2.42
C ASP A 142 18.56 -0.55 3.76
N PRO A 143 19.26 -1.08 4.77
CA PRO A 143 19.47 -0.41 6.05
C PRO A 143 20.45 0.77 5.99
N ALA A 144 21.18 1.01 4.89
CA ALA A 144 22.24 2.03 4.83
C ALA A 144 21.81 3.43 5.34
N PRO A 145 20.60 3.96 5.05
CA PRO A 145 20.14 5.23 5.61
C PRO A 145 19.94 5.22 7.14
N LEU A 146 19.62 4.06 7.73
CA LEU A 146 19.51 3.87 9.19
C LEU A 146 20.89 3.88 9.83
N LEU A 147 21.83 3.12 9.26
CA LEU A 147 23.19 2.97 9.81
C LEU A 147 23.95 4.31 9.72
N ALA A 148 23.72 5.09 8.67
CA ALA A 148 24.30 6.43 8.52
C ALA A 148 23.98 7.38 9.68
N ARG A 149 22.83 7.24 10.37
CA ARG A 149 22.49 8.07 11.54
C ARG A 149 23.26 7.70 12.82
N LEU A 150 24.04 6.62 12.79
CA LEU A 150 24.92 6.21 13.90
C LEU A 150 26.31 6.86 13.83
N ALA A 151 26.71 7.38 12.67
CA ALA A 151 27.92 8.18 12.53
C ALA A 151 27.72 9.56 13.16
N ALA A 152 28.59 9.93 14.11
CA ALA A 152 28.48 11.19 14.85
C ALA A 152 29.03 12.42 14.10
N SER A 153 29.85 12.20 13.07
CA SER A 153 30.33 13.19 12.11
C SER A 153 30.90 12.46 10.88
N GLU A 154 31.14 13.19 9.77
CA GLU A 154 31.83 12.65 8.59
C GLU A 154 33.24 12.15 8.93
N GLU A 155 33.92 12.81 9.87
CA GLU A 155 35.25 12.43 10.36
C GLU A 155 35.21 11.11 11.16
N ALA A 156 34.20 10.94 12.02
CA ALA A 156 34.01 9.70 12.77
C ALA A 156 33.61 8.50 11.88
N ALA A 157 32.99 8.77 10.72
CA ALA A 157 32.64 7.73 9.74
C ALA A 157 33.87 7.14 9.02
N ALA A 158 35.01 7.84 8.99
CA ALA A 158 36.21 7.40 8.29
C ALA A 158 37.04 6.35 9.07
N ASP A 159 37.14 6.49 10.40
CA ASP A 159 37.88 5.54 11.26
C ASP A 159 37.01 4.35 11.73
N ALA A 160 35.70 4.54 11.87
CA ALA A 160 34.79 3.51 12.38
C ALA A 160 34.40 2.48 11.30
N GLY A 161 35.14 1.37 11.23
CA GLY A 161 34.91 0.29 10.28
C GLY A 161 33.45 -0.21 10.26
N ALA A 162 32.91 -0.45 9.05
CA ALA A 162 31.48 -0.69 8.78
C ALA A 162 30.83 -1.91 9.48
N ALA A 163 31.58 -2.69 10.26
CA ALA A 163 31.05 -3.73 11.13
C ALA A 163 30.46 -3.20 12.46
N GLU A 164 30.89 -2.01 12.92
CA GLU A 164 30.55 -1.50 14.26
C GLU A 164 29.40 -0.48 14.27
N GLN A 165 29.07 0.15 13.14
CA GLN A 165 27.96 1.12 13.02
C GLN A 165 26.60 0.39 12.95
N ARG A 166 26.15 -0.17 14.08
CA ARG A 166 24.91 -0.96 14.22
C ARG A 166 24.19 -0.65 15.54
N PHE A 167 22.91 -1.04 15.63
CA PHE A 167 22.07 -0.78 16.80
C PHE A 167 22.19 -1.87 17.87
N ASP A 168 22.29 -1.47 19.14
CA ASP A 168 22.35 -2.39 20.28
C ASP A 168 20.96 -2.84 20.74
N VAL A 169 19.94 -1.99 20.50
CA VAL A 169 18.55 -2.22 20.87
C VAL A 169 17.67 -2.01 19.64
N LEU A 170 16.82 -2.99 19.35
CA LEU A 170 15.72 -2.83 18.41
C LEU A 170 14.39 -2.91 19.16
N VAL A 171 13.41 -2.12 18.74
CA VAL A 171 12.05 -2.08 19.28
C VAL A 171 11.08 -2.47 18.18
N LEU A 172 10.25 -3.49 18.45
CA LEU A 172 9.12 -3.90 17.63
C LEU A 172 7.86 -3.97 18.51
N ALA A 173 7.05 -2.91 18.49
CA ALA A 173 5.82 -2.81 19.25
C ALA A 173 4.61 -3.18 18.37
N ASP A 174 3.86 -4.23 18.73
CA ASP A 174 2.62 -4.69 18.08
C ASP A 174 2.68 -5.03 16.56
N LEU A 175 3.87 -5.04 15.94
CA LEU A 175 4.04 -5.22 14.48
C LEU A 175 3.64 -6.59 13.91
N LEU A 176 3.43 -7.62 14.75
CA LEU A 176 3.35 -9.00 14.29
C LEU A 176 2.07 -9.34 13.50
N PHE A 177 1.07 -8.46 13.50
CA PHE A 177 -0.19 -8.65 12.77
C PHE A 177 -0.04 -8.77 11.25
N ARG A 178 1.07 -8.31 10.67
CA ARG A 178 1.31 -8.33 9.22
C ARG A 178 2.20 -9.50 8.82
N HIS A 179 1.62 -10.70 8.82
CA HIS A 179 2.31 -12.00 8.67
C HIS A 179 3.19 -12.14 7.43
N SER A 180 2.89 -11.42 6.34
CA SER A 180 3.74 -11.38 5.14
C SER A 180 5.13 -10.77 5.41
N GLU A 181 5.21 -9.78 6.30
CA GLU A 181 6.43 -9.00 6.54
C GLU A 181 7.32 -9.56 7.64
N HIS A 182 6.97 -10.72 8.23
CA HIS A 182 7.80 -11.37 9.25
C HIS A 182 9.23 -11.60 8.76
N GLY A 183 9.39 -12.03 7.50
CA GLY A 183 10.70 -12.17 6.87
C GLY A 183 11.44 -10.83 6.66
N ALA A 184 10.71 -9.75 6.37
CA ALA A 184 11.27 -8.41 6.18
C ALA A 184 11.72 -7.78 7.52
N LEU A 185 10.94 -7.96 8.59
CA LEU A 185 11.31 -7.60 9.96
C LEU A 185 12.55 -8.39 10.42
N VAL A 186 12.58 -9.71 10.22
CA VAL A 186 13.75 -10.55 10.58
C VAL A 186 14.99 -10.23 9.75
N LYS A 187 14.84 -9.89 8.46
CA LYS A 187 15.93 -9.32 7.63
C LYS A 187 16.46 -8.04 8.26
N THR A 188 15.57 -7.08 8.57
CA THR A 188 15.93 -5.80 9.20
C THR A 188 16.71 -6.01 10.50
N ILE A 189 16.23 -6.90 11.39
CA ILE A 189 16.92 -7.24 12.64
C ILE A 189 18.35 -7.73 12.38
N LYS A 190 18.54 -8.69 11.47
CA LYS A 190 19.87 -9.23 11.15
C LYS A 190 20.79 -8.21 10.49
N GLU A 191 20.24 -7.31 9.69
CA GLU A 191 21.01 -6.34 8.92
C GLU A 191 21.32 -5.05 9.69
N THR A 192 20.63 -4.76 10.80
CA THR A 192 20.83 -3.54 11.62
C THR A 192 21.36 -3.79 13.04
N MET A 193 21.11 -4.95 13.65
CA MET A 193 21.49 -5.24 15.05
C MET A 193 22.98 -5.61 15.21
N THR A 194 23.62 -5.16 16.30
CA THR A 194 24.99 -5.58 16.69
C THR A 194 25.01 -7.05 17.13
N LYS A 195 26.18 -7.69 17.17
CA LYS A 195 26.30 -9.09 17.61
C LYS A 195 26.01 -9.33 19.11
N ARG A 196 26.02 -8.27 19.92
CA ARG A 196 25.62 -8.29 21.34
C ARG A 196 24.28 -7.61 21.60
N GLY A 197 23.59 -7.18 20.53
CA GLY A 197 22.34 -6.47 20.60
C GLY A 197 21.12 -7.36 20.84
N ALA A 198 19.99 -6.72 21.11
CA ALA A 198 18.72 -7.37 21.40
C ALA A 198 17.55 -6.63 20.74
N ALA A 199 16.69 -7.38 20.05
CA ALA A 199 15.41 -6.89 19.54
C ALA A 199 14.30 -7.27 20.53
N TYR A 200 13.65 -6.27 21.09
CA TYR A 200 12.55 -6.41 22.05
C TYR A 200 11.23 -6.35 21.28
N VAL A 201 10.46 -7.44 21.34
CA VAL A 201 9.25 -7.67 20.52
C VAL A 201 8.07 -7.84 21.46
N PHE A 202 7.25 -6.81 21.60
CA PHE A 202 6.13 -6.74 22.56
C PHE A 202 4.82 -6.56 21.80
N PHE A 203 3.86 -7.47 21.96
CA PHE A 203 2.62 -7.46 21.18
C PHE A 203 1.42 -8.10 21.89
N THR A 204 0.23 -7.82 21.38
CA THR A 204 -1.05 -8.47 21.67
C THR A 204 -1.67 -9.01 20.38
N SER A 205 -2.18 -10.24 20.41
CA SER A 205 -2.91 -10.82 19.28
C SER A 205 -4.35 -10.30 19.22
N TYR A 206 -4.53 -9.06 18.73
CA TYR A 206 -5.85 -8.40 18.62
C TYR A 206 -6.87 -9.20 17.79
N ARG A 207 -6.40 -10.12 16.93
CA ARG A 207 -7.21 -11.11 16.20
C ARG A 207 -6.86 -12.51 16.71
N PRO A 208 -7.47 -13.03 17.80
CA PRO A 208 -7.04 -14.27 18.44
C PRO A 208 -6.98 -15.50 17.53
N TRP A 209 -7.87 -15.60 16.53
CA TRP A 209 -7.87 -16.67 15.53
C TRP A 209 -6.70 -16.62 14.54
N LYS A 210 -5.85 -15.59 14.62
CA LYS A 210 -4.55 -15.49 13.93
C LYS A 210 -3.35 -15.47 14.90
N GLN A 211 -3.53 -15.76 16.20
CA GLN A 211 -2.41 -15.81 17.16
C GLN A 211 -1.29 -16.78 16.73
N ASP A 212 -1.65 -17.96 16.20
CA ASP A 212 -0.67 -18.92 15.67
C ASP A 212 0.11 -18.38 14.48
N LEU A 213 -0.42 -17.39 13.75
CA LEU A 213 0.28 -16.70 12.68
C LEU A 213 1.17 -15.57 13.21
N ASP A 214 0.73 -14.84 14.24
CA ASP A 214 1.56 -13.84 14.93
C ASP A 214 2.82 -14.53 15.53
N MET A 215 2.63 -15.67 16.19
CA MET A 215 3.70 -16.46 16.83
C MET A 215 4.74 -17.01 15.85
N ARG A 216 4.41 -17.25 14.56
CA ARG A 216 5.35 -17.74 13.54
C ARG A 216 6.52 -16.79 13.29
N PHE A 217 6.40 -15.52 13.65
CA PHE A 217 7.52 -14.57 13.63
C PHE A 217 8.76 -15.14 14.34
N PHE A 218 8.54 -15.81 15.47
CA PHE A 218 9.60 -16.37 16.29
C PHE A 218 10.23 -17.63 15.66
N ASP A 219 9.48 -18.36 14.83
CA ASP A 219 10.02 -19.49 14.05
C ASP A 219 10.86 -18.97 12.88
N VAL A 220 10.36 -17.96 12.16
CA VAL A 220 11.14 -17.25 11.10
C VAL A 220 12.43 -16.65 11.69
N ALA A 221 12.41 -16.13 12.92
CA ALA A 221 13.60 -15.67 13.62
C ALA A 221 14.59 -16.81 13.93
N ARG A 222 14.10 -17.95 14.45
CA ARG A 222 14.91 -19.15 14.74
C ARG A 222 15.56 -19.71 13.48
N ASP A 223 14.78 -19.90 12.41
CA ASP A 223 15.26 -20.37 11.11
C ASP A 223 16.30 -19.43 10.50
N ALA A 224 16.21 -18.13 10.80
CA ALA A 224 17.19 -17.13 10.40
C ALA A 224 18.46 -17.08 11.29
N GLY A 225 18.60 -17.95 12.30
CA GLY A 225 19.77 -18.04 13.18
C GLY A 225 19.75 -17.12 14.40
N LEU A 226 18.55 -16.74 14.87
CA LEU A 226 18.36 -15.93 16.07
C LEU A 226 17.85 -16.79 17.24
N SER A 227 18.27 -16.46 18.46
CA SER A 227 17.69 -17.01 19.68
C SER A 227 16.45 -16.19 20.08
N VAL A 228 15.45 -16.85 20.66
CA VAL A 228 14.18 -16.23 21.08
C VAL A 228 13.83 -16.65 22.51
N GLU A 229 13.63 -15.66 23.38
CA GLU A 229 13.30 -15.79 24.80
C GLU A 229 11.96 -15.06 25.07
N GLN A 230 11.00 -15.67 25.76
CA GLN A 230 9.84 -14.93 26.29
C GLN A 230 10.23 -14.36 27.66
N VAL A 231 10.21 -13.03 27.80
CA VAL A 231 10.64 -12.30 29.01
C VAL A 231 9.48 -11.64 29.76
N SER A 232 8.30 -11.56 29.15
CA SER A 232 7.12 -10.94 29.75
C SER A 232 5.83 -11.59 29.26
N GLU A 233 4.87 -11.71 30.17
CA GLU A 233 3.46 -11.87 29.86
C GLU A 233 2.69 -11.08 30.91
N ARG A 234 1.88 -10.09 30.48
CA ARG A 234 1.09 -9.25 31.37
C ARG A 234 -0.34 -9.15 30.81
N LYS A 235 -1.34 -9.29 31.67
CA LYS A 235 -2.76 -9.29 31.30
C LYS A 235 -3.45 -8.00 31.76
N LEU A 236 -4.10 -7.32 30.83
CA LEU A 236 -4.88 -6.11 31.03
C LEU A 236 -6.27 -6.42 31.63
N GLU A 237 -6.86 -5.44 32.31
CA GLU A 237 -8.26 -5.53 32.78
C GLU A 237 -9.25 -5.53 31.60
N LYS A 238 -8.95 -4.74 30.56
CA LYS A 238 -9.75 -4.51 29.36
C LYS A 238 -8.91 -4.72 28.08
N PRO A 239 -9.51 -5.14 26.95
CA PRO A 239 -8.85 -5.11 25.65
C PRO A 239 -8.59 -3.66 25.19
N LEU A 240 -7.80 -3.48 24.13
CA LEU A 240 -7.63 -2.15 23.49
C LEU A 240 -8.91 -1.69 22.77
N PHE A 241 -9.65 -2.63 22.17
CA PHE A 241 -10.88 -2.39 21.42
C PHE A 241 -12.06 -3.07 22.12
N GLU A 242 -13.14 -2.32 22.38
CA GLU A 242 -14.33 -2.89 23.01
C GLU A 242 -15.24 -3.53 21.95
N ASN A 243 -15.69 -4.77 22.21
CA ASN A 243 -16.57 -5.58 21.35
C ASN A 243 -15.93 -6.19 20.08
N ASP A 244 -14.60 -6.15 19.96
CA ASP A 244 -13.89 -6.96 18.96
C ASP A 244 -14.22 -8.46 19.13
N PRO A 245 -14.35 -9.23 18.04
CA PRO A 245 -14.64 -10.65 18.11
C PRO A 245 -13.42 -11.45 18.60
N GLY A 246 -13.66 -12.66 19.11
CA GLY A 246 -12.61 -13.62 19.47
C GLY A 246 -12.45 -13.84 20.97
N ASP A 247 -11.28 -14.33 21.38
CA ASP A 247 -10.93 -14.59 22.78
C ASP A 247 -10.44 -13.31 23.47
N LEU A 248 -11.26 -12.80 24.41
CA LEU A 248 -10.97 -11.61 25.20
C LEU A 248 -9.74 -11.76 26.10
N ASP A 249 -9.37 -12.98 26.51
CA ASP A 249 -8.17 -13.21 27.33
C ASP A 249 -6.90 -13.07 26.49
N VAL A 250 -6.95 -13.46 25.20
CA VAL A 250 -5.87 -13.22 24.24
C VAL A 250 -5.75 -11.73 23.93
N GLN A 251 -6.86 -11.04 23.65
CA GLN A 251 -6.90 -9.58 23.39
C GLN A 251 -6.51 -8.70 24.59
N LYS A 252 -6.52 -9.26 25.80
CA LYS A 252 -6.02 -8.61 27.03
C LYS A 252 -4.56 -8.92 27.32
N THR A 253 -3.94 -9.88 26.65
CA THR A 253 -2.59 -10.33 27.00
C THR A 253 -1.55 -9.66 26.12
N VAL A 254 -0.61 -8.96 26.75
CA VAL A 254 0.61 -8.44 26.11
C VAL A 254 1.73 -9.43 26.39
N LYS A 255 2.36 -9.96 25.34
CA LYS A 255 3.51 -10.86 25.43
C LYS A 255 4.77 -10.13 24.98
N GLY A 256 5.82 -10.22 25.79
CA GLY A 256 7.12 -9.60 25.52
C GLY A 256 8.19 -10.66 25.31
N PHE A 257 8.87 -10.58 24.18
CA PHE A 257 9.96 -11.47 23.78
C PHE A 257 11.25 -10.67 23.55
N VAL A 258 12.39 -11.33 23.70
CA VAL A 258 13.69 -10.80 23.28
C VAL A 258 14.28 -11.76 22.26
N VAL A 259 14.68 -11.19 21.12
CA VAL A 259 15.34 -11.88 20.02
C VAL A 259 16.79 -11.40 19.98
N ARG A 260 17.75 -12.33 20.02
CA ARG A 260 19.19 -12.04 19.96
C ARG A 260 19.85 -12.92 18.89
N TRP A 261 21.13 -12.70 18.60
CA TRP A 261 21.87 -13.70 17.84
C TRP A 261 21.93 -15.02 18.65
N ALA A 262 21.92 -16.17 17.97
CA ALA A 262 22.27 -17.42 18.63
C ALA A 262 23.77 -17.43 18.91
N ASP A 263 24.17 -17.75 20.16
CA ASP A 263 25.58 -17.96 20.49
C ASP A 263 26.17 -19.13 19.69
N GLY A 264 27.44 -19.02 19.32
CA GLY A 264 28.16 -19.95 18.45
C GLY A 264 28.49 -21.31 19.09
N ALA A 265 27.51 -21.98 19.71
CA ALA A 265 27.62 -23.38 20.09
C ALA A 265 27.65 -24.27 18.83
N ALA A 266 28.41 -25.37 18.89
CA ALA A 266 28.71 -26.19 17.73
C ALA A 266 27.46 -26.79 17.06
N ALA A 267 27.52 -26.97 15.74
CA ALA A 267 26.44 -27.54 14.93
C ALA A 267 26.12 -28.99 15.33
N ALA A 268 25.12 -29.16 16.19
CA ALA A 268 24.60 -30.46 16.61
C ALA A 268 23.65 -31.03 15.54
N THR A 269 24.20 -31.74 14.57
CA THR A 269 23.42 -32.48 13.57
C THR A 269 22.67 -33.65 14.23
N GLY A 270 21.34 -33.55 14.33
CA GLY A 270 20.49 -34.64 14.83
C GLY A 270 19.02 -34.44 14.44
N PRO A 271 18.28 -35.49 14.02
CA PRO A 271 16.89 -35.36 13.59
C PRO A 271 15.94 -35.15 14.77
N TYR A 272 14.94 -34.30 14.57
CA TYR A 272 13.93 -33.97 15.56
C TYR A 272 12.93 -35.13 15.75
N THR A 273 13.06 -35.90 16.84
CA THR A 273 12.04 -36.86 17.25
C THR A 273 11.13 -36.24 18.30
N SER A 274 9.86 -36.02 17.95
CA SER A 274 8.83 -35.58 18.89
C SER A 274 8.58 -36.64 19.96
N ASN A 275 8.50 -36.22 21.23
CA ASN A 275 7.41 -36.69 22.07
C ASN A 275 7.07 -35.69 23.20
N SER A 276 5.80 -35.74 23.59
CA SER A 276 5.17 -34.89 24.61
C SER A 276 5.34 -35.46 26.03
N SER A 277 5.11 -34.61 27.04
CA SER A 277 4.97 -34.94 28.48
C SER A 277 6.27 -35.41 29.18
N GLU A 278 6.47 -35.23 30.48
CA GLU A 278 5.53 -34.92 31.59
C GLU A 278 5.95 -33.71 32.48
N ILE A 279 5.05 -33.37 33.39
CA ILE A 279 5.19 -32.40 34.49
C ILE A 279 5.82 -33.07 35.73
N ALA A 280 6.52 -32.26 36.53
CA ALA A 280 6.94 -32.48 37.93
C ALA A 280 8.02 -33.53 38.26
N ALA A 281 9.05 -33.06 38.95
CA ALA A 281 9.89 -33.87 39.85
C ALA A 281 10.31 -33.03 41.07
N ILE A 282 9.68 -33.25 42.22
CA ILE A 282 10.07 -32.71 43.53
C ILE A 282 9.98 -33.84 44.58
N CYS A 283 10.98 -33.92 45.46
CA CYS A 283 11.06 -34.75 46.67
C CYS A 283 11.04 -36.29 46.53
N SER A 284 12.26 -36.85 46.42
CA SER A 284 12.87 -37.72 47.45
C SER A 284 12.04 -38.77 48.21
N LEU A 285 12.36 -40.06 48.04
CA LEU A 285 12.99 -40.98 49.04
C LEU A 285 13.04 -42.45 48.52
N PRO A 286 13.86 -43.38 49.10
CA PRO A 286 14.19 -44.66 48.47
C PRO A 286 13.52 -45.92 49.07
N GLY A 287 13.35 -46.97 48.26
CA GLY A 287 12.98 -48.33 48.70
C GLY A 287 12.88 -49.34 47.53
N PRO A 288 13.39 -50.59 47.63
CA PRO A 288 13.43 -51.53 46.49
C PRO A 288 12.42 -52.70 46.59
N CYS A 289 12.06 -53.31 45.43
CA CYS A 289 12.20 -54.76 45.20
C CYS A 289 11.66 -55.29 43.84
N CYS A 290 12.11 -56.51 43.49
CA CYS A 290 11.59 -57.45 42.48
C CYS A 290 11.85 -57.18 40.98
N ARG A 291 11.84 -58.28 40.20
CA ARG A 291 12.26 -58.43 38.78
C ARG A 291 11.25 -59.32 38.01
N PHE A 292 11.41 -59.35 36.67
CA PHE A 292 10.87 -60.35 35.72
C PHE A 292 9.34 -60.28 35.47
N VAL A 293 8.79 -60.70 34.32
CA VAL A 293 9.34 -61.40 33.12
C VAL A 293 8.89 -60.67 31.82
N GLU A 294 9.60 -60.85 30.70
CA GLU A 294 9.14 -60.48 29.34
C GLU A 294 7.94 -61.34 28.87
N PRO A 295 7.25 -60.93 27.79
CA PRO A 295 7.21 -61.81 26.62
C PRO A 295 7.46 -61.11 25.25
N ARG A 296 7.68 -61.95 24.23
CA ARG A 296 8.08 -61.59 22.85
C ARG A 296 6.96 -60.95 22.00
N ALA A 297 7.35 -60.33 20.88
CA ALA A 297 6.50 -59.52 20.00
C ALA A 297 6.28 -60.13 18.59
N VAL A 298 5.54 -59.39 17.74
CA VAL A 298 5.36 -59.54 16.27
C VAL A 298 4.39 -60.67 15.83
N PRO A 299 3.57 -60.53 14.74
CA PRO A 299 3.46 -59.43 13.74
C PRO A 299 2.07 -58.73 13.70
N ALA A 300 1.94 -57.74 12.81
CA ALA A 300 0.69 -57.06 12.45
C ALA A 300 0.45 -57.08 10.93
N GLN A 301 -0.82 -57.07 10.47
CA GLN A 301 -1.18 -56.78 9.07
C GLN A 301 -2.67 -56.42 8.87
N ALA A 302 -2.94 -55.68 7.79
CA ALA A 302 -4.22 -55.52 7.05
C ALA A 302 -5.49 -54.91 7.73
N ARG A 303 -5.72 -53.62 7.43
CA ARG A 303 -6.87 -53.00 6.69
C ARG A 303 -8.26 -53.69 6.55
N GLU A 304 -9.24 -52.83 6.18
CA GLU A 304 -10.57 -53.11 5.57
C GLU A 304 -11.68 -53.68 6.48
N GLU A 305 -12.99 -53.53 6.20
CA GLU A 305 -13.78 -52.42 5.58
C GLU A 305 -15.30 -52.67 5.92
N ARG A 306 -16.16 -51.66 5.68
CA ARG A 306 -17.65 -51.75 5.53
C ARG A 306 -18.52 -52.20 6.72
N ALA A 307 -19.71 -51.59 6.75
CA ALA A 307 -20.93 -52.24 7.23
C ALA A 307 -21.99 -52.17 6.12
N ILE A 308 -22.60 -53.31 5.75
CA ILE A 308 -23.72 -53.39 4.80
C ILE A 308 -24.87 -54.19 5.45
N VAL A 309 -26.10 -53.74 5.16
CA VAL A 309 -27.35 -54.24 5.76
C VAL A 309 -27.62 -55.71 5.44
N LYS A 310 -28.02 -56.50 6.44
CA LYS A 310 -28.56 -57.87 6.27
C LYS A 310 -30.06 -57.85 5.95
N ARG A 311 -30.51 -58.77 5.09
CA ARG A 311 -31.92 -59.12 4.87
C ARG A 311 -32.29 -60.44 5.55
N SER A 312 -33.52 -60.52 6.05
CA SER A 312 -34.32 -61.74 6.29
C SER A 312 -35.78 -61.27 6.39
N ALA A 313 -36.68 -61.50 5.42
CA ALA A 313 -37.34 -62.76 5.01
C ALA A 313 -38.50 -63.18 5.94
N GLY A 314 -39.71 -63.35 5.37
CA GLY A 314 -40.93 -63.77 6.09
C GLY A 314 -42.21 -63.26 5.43
N GLY A 315 -42.90 -64.09 4.65
CA GLY A 315 -44.00 -63.65 3.77
C GLY A 315 -45.42 -63.61 4.36
N GLY A 316 -46.37 -63.16 3.52
CA GLY A 316 -47.62 -63.91 3.33
C GLY A 316 -48.97 -63.25 3.66
N GLY A 317 -49.59 -62.60 2.67
CA GLY A 317 -51.04 -62.71 2.40
C GLY A 317 -52.03 -61.83 3.18
N GLY A 318 -53.28 -61.82 2.70
CA GLY A 318 -54.46 -61.26 3.41
C GLY A 318 -55.10 -60.04 2.73
N ALA A 319 -56.32 -60.20 2.20
CA ALA A 319 -57.15 -59.10 1.69
C ALA A 319 -58.22 -58.68 2.72
N GLY A 320 -58.80 -57.48 2.59
CA GLY A 320 -60.08 -57.18 3.27
C GLY A 320 -60.38 -55.72 3.55
N ARG A 321 -61.61 -55.29 3.21
CA ARG A 321 -62.18 -53.96 3.55
C ARG A 321 -62.46 -53.85 5.05
N GLY A 322 -62.33 -52.65 5.63
CA GLY A 322 -62.83 -52.32 6.97
C GLY A 322 -62.68 -50.83 7.31
N VAL A 323 -63.66 -50.26 8.03
CA VAL A 323 -63.71 -48.84 8.45
C VAL A 323 -64.10 -48.81 9.94
N VAL A 324 -63.58 -47.87 10.75
CA VAL A 324 -64.30 -47.10 11.81
C VAL A 324 -63.36 -46.18 12.64
N PHE A 325 -63.65 -44.88 12.59
CA PHE A 325 -63.54 -43.79 13.61
C PHE A 325 -62.28 -43.50 14.47
N LEU A 326 -61.93 -42.18 14.46
CA LEU A 326 -61.55 -41.26 15.57
C LEU A 326 -60.45 -41.67 16.60
N SER A 327 -59.57 -40.75 17.05
CA SER A 327 -59.92 -39.41 17.55
C SER A 327 -58.77 -38.38 17.54
N LEU A 328 -59.12 -37.13 17.22
CA LEU A 328 -58.65 -35.83 17.80
C LEU A 328 -57.14 -35.53 17.96
N PRO A 329 -56.70 -34.29 17.63
CA PRO A 329 -56.94 -33.16 18.53
C PRO A 329 -57.59 -31.90 17.92
N LEU A 330 -58.06 -31.03 18.82
CA LEU A 330 -58.42 -29.61 18.59
C LEU A 330 -57.18 -28.84 18.08
N ALA A 331 -57.21 -27.88 17.15
CA ALA A 331 -58.20 -26.87 16.71
C ALA A 331 -58.49 -25.78 17.77
N ARG A 332 -58.54 -24.48 17.48
CA ARG A 332 -58.29 -23.69 16.25
C ARG A 332 -58.32 -22.20 16.66
N ARG A 333 -57.68 -21.30 15.89
CA ARG A 333 -58.41 -20.18 15.23
C ARG A 333 -57.56 -19.41 14.23
N VAL A 334 -58.15 -19.24 13.05
CA VAL A 334 -57.74 -18.36 11.94
C VAL A 334 -59.02 -17.64 11.50
N VAL A 335 -58.93 -16.34 11.21
CA VAL A 335 -59.83 -15.57 10.32
C VAL A 335 -58.97 -14.41 9.79
N GLY A 336 -58.94 -14.07 8.50
CA GLY A 336 -59.56 -14.70 7.32
C GLY A 336 -59.19 -13.92 6.04
N ASP A 337 -59.33 -14.56 4.88
CA ASP A 337 -58.74 -14.09 3.61
C ASP A 337 -59.63 -13.15 2.76
N LEU A 338 -58.98 -12.34 1.89
CA LEU A 338 -59.24 -12.06 0.44
C LEU A 338 -60.68 -11.71 -0.06
N PRO A 339 -60.87 -10.93 -1.17
CA PRO A 339 -60.20 -11.15 -2.47
C PRO A 339 -59.92 -9.93 -3.38
N LEU A 340 -59.44 -10.23 -4.60
CA LEU A 340 -59.21 -9.29 -5.72
C LEU A 340 -60.50 -8.84 -6.42
N ALA A 341 -60.45 -7.65 -7.03
CA ALA A 341 -61.29 -7.22 -8.17
C ALA A 341 -60.49 -6.26 -9.09
N ARG A 342 -61.01 -5.93 -10.28
CA ARG A 342 -60.30 -5.20 -11.35
C ARG A 342 -61.16 -4.09 -12.00
N ASP A 343 -60.46 -3.06 -12.48
CA ASP A 343 -60.80 -2.15 -13.60
C ASP A 343 -61.91 -1.06 -13.48
N LEU A 344 -61.71 -0.03 -14.35
CA LEU A 344 -62.62 1.01 -14.87
C LEU A 344 -62.83 2.37 -14.15
N ASN A 345 -61.98 3.32 -14.59
CA ASN A 345 -62.26 4.67 -15.15
C ASN A 345 -62.75 5.91 -14.34
N ASP A 346 -62.07 7.01 -14.69
CA ASP A 346 -62.54 8.36 -15.02
C ASP A 346 -62.63 9.54 -14.02
N THR A 347 -62.29 10.72 -14.56
CA THR A 347 -62.48 12.11 -14.05
C THR A 347 -61.85 12.46 -12.69
N LEU A 348 -60.84 13.33 -12.59
CA LEU A 348 -60.94 14.79 -12.80
C LEU A 348 -59.58 15.50 -13.00
N ARG A 349 -59.55 16.48 -13.91
CA ARG A 349 -58.70 17.70 -13.92
C ARG A 349 -59.61 18.90 -13.56
N PRO A 350 -59.15 20.11 -13.13
CA PRO A 350 -58.00 20.89 -13.63
C PRO A 350 -57.20 21.59 -12.48
N ALA A 351 -56.39 22.66 -12.60
CA ALA A 351 -56.07 23.60 -13.70
C ALA A 351 -54.66 24.23 -13.56
N LEU A 352 -54.16 24.81 -14.65
CA LEU A 352 -53.12 25.86 -14.68
C LEU A 352 -53.78 27.20 -15.03
N PRO A 353 -53.25 28.34 -14.55
CA PRO A 353 -52.95 29.46 -15.47
C PRO A 353 -51.70 30.29 -15.02
N PRO A 354 -51.30 31.35 -15.75
CA PRO A 354 -50.88 31.32 -17.15
C PRO A 354 -49.51 32.05 -17.36
N GLN A 355 -48.92 31.93 -18.55
CA GLN A 355 -47.84 32.84 -18.96
C GLN A 355 -48.40 34.10 -19.63
N CYS A 356 -47.74 35.25 -19.41
CA CYS A 356 -47.79 36.40 -20.31
C CYS A 356 -46.45 37.14 -20.24
N GLY A 357 -45.93 37.63 -21.38
CA GLY A 357 -44.59 38.21 -21.46
C GLY A 357 -44.56 39.50 -22.29
N VAL A 358 -43.67 40.43 -21.91
CA VAL A 358 -43.45 41.71 -22.59
C VAL A 358 -41.95 41.97 -22.72
N ARG A 359 -41.54 42.63 -23.81
CA ARG A 359 -40.13 42.96 -24.13
C ARG A 359 -39.71 44.29 -23.48
N GLY A 360 -38.44 44.43 -23.12
CA GLY A 360 -37.85 45.74 -22.81
C GLY A 360 -36.38 45.64 -22.39
N SER A 361 -35.54 46.53 -22.93
CA SER A 361 -34.12 46.71 -22.58
C SER A 361 -33.89 48.17 -22.13
N PRO A 362 -32.69 48.56 -21.62
CA PRO A 362 -32.57 49.39 -20.41
C PRO A 362 -32.57 50.91 -20.67
N PRO A 363 -32.45 51.70 -19.58
CA PRO A 363 -31.42 52.74 -19.58
C PRO A 363 -30.54 52.77 -18.32
N ARG A 364 -29.47 53.58 -18.37
CA ARG A 364 -28.49 53.85 -17.29
C ARG A 364 -28.84 55.16 -16.55
N LEU A 365 -28.35 55.31 -15.31
CA LEU A 365 -27.79 56.53 -14.66
C LEU A 365 -27.40 56.09 -13.21
N ASN A 366 -26.20 56.22 -12.62
CA ASN A 366 -24.98 57.08 -12.71
C ASN A 366 -24.91 58.15 -11.59
N CYS A 367 -23.67 58.47 -11.12
CA CYS A 367 -23.31 59.44 -10.07
C CYS A 367 -23.62 59.05 -8.59
N ALA A 368 -22.82 59.40 -7.57
CA ALA A 368 -21.46 60.00 -7.52
C ALA A 368 -20.73 59.71 -6.17
N HIS A 369 -19.46 60.11 -6.05
CA HIS A 369 -18.59 59.94 -4.85
C HIS A 369 -19.03 60.76 -3.62
N MET A 370 -18.59 60.38 -2.40
CA MET A 370 -17.49 61.08 -1.69
C MET A 370 -16.95 60.34 -0.43
N ILE A 371 -15.80 60.84 0.04
CA ILE A 371 -14.85 60.39 1.08
C ILE A 371 -14.77 61.53 2.17
N PRO A 372 -14.18 61.45 3.40
CA PRO A 372 -13.54 60.38 4.22
C PRO A 372 -14.08 60.24 5.69
N SER A 373 -13.51 59.34 6.52
CA SER A 373 -12.60 59.72 7.66
C SER A 373 -12.55 58.77 8.89
N THR A 374 -11.47 57.97 8.94
CA THR A 374 -10.54 57.74 10.08
C THR A 374 -10.94 57.83 11.57
N LYS A 375 -10.44 56.83 12.33
CA LYS A 375 -9.79 56.86 13.68
C LYS A 375 -10.56 56.47 14.98
N VAL A 376 -10.06 55.35 15.58
CA VAL A 376 -9.49 55.22 16.96
C VAL A 376 -10.37 54.82 18.17
N TRP A 377 -9.96 53.68 18.77
CA TRP A 377 -10.00 53.23 20.19
C TRP A 377 -11.29 53.25 21.04
N GLY A 378 -11.53 52.14 21.76
CA GLY A 378 -12.41 52.10 22.95
C GLY A 378 -12.24 50.80 23.77
N LYS A 379 -11.93 50.89 25.07
CA LYS A 379 -11.65 49.71 25.95
C LYS A 379 -12.77 49.41 26.96
N ALA A 380 -13.26 48.16 26.91
CA ALA A 380 -13.58 47.28 28.05
C ALA A 380 -14.78 47.57 29.00
N LYS A 381 -15.05 46.56 29.87
CA LYS A 381 -15.96 46.48 31.06
C LYS A 381 -17.46 46.17 30.80
N ARG A 382 -18.20 45.48 31.70
CA ARG A 382 -17.92 44.40 32.73
C ARG A 382 -19.24 44.01 33.46
N ARG A 383 -19.40 42.72 33.84
CA ARG A 383 -20.37 42.18 34.86
C ARG A 383 -21.88 42.33 34.52
N ALA A 384 -22.89 41.73 35.17
CA ALA A 384 -23.05 40.90 36.41
C ALA A 384 -24.40 40.11 36.31
N SER A 385 -24.87 39.19 37.20
CA SER A 385 -24.31 38.25 38.21
C SER A 385 -25.47 37.42 38.86
N HIS A 386 -25.18 36.48 39.79
CA HIS A 386 -26.09 35.72 40.71
C HIS A 386 -26.80 34.46 40.15
N ALA A 387 -27.07 33.39 40.93
CA ALA A 387 -26.55 32.93 42.25
C ALA A 387 -26.98 31.45 42.56
N ASP A 388 -26.56 30.94 43.74
CA ASP A 388 -27.12 29.80 44.54
C ASP A 388 -26.90 28.35 44.03
N THR A 389 -25.94 27.54 44.57
CA THR A 389 -25.86 26.75 45.84
C THR A 389 -26.51 25.35 45.76
N ALA A 390 -25.96 24.25 46.34
CA ALA A 390 -24.68 23.98 47.03
C ALA A 390 -24.42 22.45 47.12
N GLY A 391 -23.20 22.02 47.51
CA GLY A 391 -22.86 20.62 47.86
C GLY A 391 -21.36 20.32 47.76
N GLU A 392 -20.73 19.88 48.86
CA GLU A 392 -19.27 19.62 48.94
C GLU A 392 -18.93 18.15 49.18
N VAL A 393 -17.85 17.68 48.55
CA VAL A 393 -16.77 16.92 49.23
C VAL A 393 -15.44 17.41 48.63
N ARG A 394 -14.41 17.55 49.47
CA ARG A 394 -13.03 17.84 49.05
C ARG A 394 -12.04 17.04 49.88
N GLU A 395 -11.04 16.48 49.22
CA GLU A 395 -9.70 16.33 49.81
C GLU A 395 -8.71 17.18 49.01
N GLY A 396 -7.59 17.58 49.62
CA GLY A 396 -6.66 18.54 49.04
C GLY A 396 -5.19 18.19 49.34
N PRO A 397 -4.24 18.65 48.50
CA PRO A 397 -2.84 18.25 48.60
C PRO A 397 -2.10 18.97 49.75
N PRO A 398 -1.09 18.33 50.36
CA PRO A 398 -0.21 18.96 51.33
C PRO A 398 0.76 19.96 50.68
N LYS A 399 1.31 20.87 51.49
CA LYS A 399 2.36 21.84 51.12
C LYS A 399 3.74 21.40 51.65
N PRO A 400 4.85 21.93 51.08
CA PRO A 400 6.21 21.46 51.38
C PRO A 400 6.74 21.92 52.75
N LEU A 401 7.83 21.28 53.18
CA LEU A 401 8.68 21.67 54.31
C LEU A 401 10.07 22.15 53.83
N GLU A 402 10.86 22.71 54.75
CA GLU A 402 11.90 23.70 54.49
C GLU A 402 13.27 23.33 55.10
N GLU A 403 14.34 23.92 54.53
CA GLU A 403 15.76 23.96 54.94
C GLU A 403 16.49 22.70 55.48
N ALA A 404 17.63 22.38 54.82
CA ALA A 404 18.87 22.02 55.50
C ALA A 404 20.09 22.47 54.67
N ARG A 405 21.09 23.10 55.30
CA ARG A 405 22.35 23.54 54.64
C ARG A 405 23.54 22.70 55.08
N ILE A 406 24.40 22.30 54.15
CA ILE A 406 25.82 21.99 54.39
C ILE A 406 26.64 22.62 53.24
N ALA A 407 27.87 23.03 53.51
CA ALA A 407 28.74 23.76 52.58
C ALA A 407 30.20 23.26 52.63
N SER A 408 31.03 23.76 51.70
CA SER A 408 32.47 23.46 51.52
C SER A 408 32.79 22.04 50.98
N LEU A 409 33.91 21.81 50.28
CA LEU A 409 35.02 22.71 49.91
C LEU A 409 35.20 22.81 48.37
N ALA A 410 35.88 23.88 47.93
CA ALA A 410 36.50 23.95 46.61
C ALA A 410 37.94 23.40 46.64
N CYS A 411 38.48 23.06 45.48
CA CYS A 411 39.92 23.07 45.24
C CYS A 411 40.19 23.52 43.79
N ASP A 412 41.14 24.43 43.61
CA ASP A 412 41.44 25.13 42.35
C ASP A 412 42.94 25.04 42.06
N CYS A 413 43.30 24.74 40.81
CA CYS A 413 44.68 24.55 40.35
C CYS A 413 44.77 24.74 38.82
N GLY A 414 44.95 25.97 38.35
CA GLY A 414 45.30 26.26 36.96
C GLY A 414 46.77 25.99 36.62
N GLY A 415 47.09 25.77 35.33
CA GLY A 415 48.47 25.51 34.88
C GLY A 415 48.69 25.48 33.36
N LYS A 416 49.04 26.64 32.79
CA LYS A 416 49.85 26.79 31.56
C LYS A 416 51.34 27.00 32.01
N PRO A 417 52.41 26.86 31.18
CA PRO A 417 52.45 27.37 29.79
C PRO A 417 53.46 26.73 28.77
N ASP A 418 53.56 27.41 27.61
CA ASP A 418 54.74 27.65 26.74
C ASP A 418 55.33 26.63 25.73
N ASN A 419 56.10 27.20 24.79
CA ASN A 419 56.57 26.64 23.50
C ASN A 419 58.08 26.33 23.48
N VAL A 420 58.47 25.30 22.71
CA VAL A 420 59.81 25.12 22.08
C VAL A 420 59.59 24.36 20.75
N LEU A 421 59.73 24.93 19.55
CA LEU A 421 60.93 25.19 18.73
C LEU A 421 61.73 23.95 18.24
N SER A 422 61.55 23.65 16.94
CA SER A 422 62.55 23.23 15.91
C SER A 422 63.77 22.35 16.21
N GLU A 423 63.95 21.28 15.40
CA GLU A 423 65.15 20.97 14.57
C GLU A 423 64.82 19.79 13.60
N GLN A 424 64.99 19.90 12.28
CA GLN A 424 66.18 19.72 11.41
C GLN A 424 66.63 18.26 11.08
N SER A 425 66.39 17.88 9.82
CA SER A 425 67.20 17.01 8.92
C SER A 425 67.80 15.66 9.37
N SER A 426 67.59 14.62 8.55
CA SER A 426 68.67 13.93 7.79
C SER A 426 68.15 12.85 6.82
N GLN A 427 68.87 12.60 5.72
CA GLN A 427 68.76 11.40 4.87
C GLN A 427 69.81 10.36 5.29
N PRO A 428 69.61 9.06 4.99
CA PRO A 428 70.16 8.44 3.77
C PRO A 428 69.09 7.59 3.01
N THR A 429 69.05 7.42 1.67
CA THR A 429 69.98 6.76 0.72
C THR A 429 70.29 5.29 1.08
N THR A 430 70.24 4.26 0.21
CA THR A 430 70.26 4.23 -1.27
C THR A 430 69.91 2.83 -1.84
N LEU A 431 69.85 2.72 -3.18
CA LEU A 431 69.95 1.53 -4.05
C LEU A 431 68.67 0.66 -4.26
N GLY A 432 68.35 0.24 -5.50
CA GLY A 432 69.04 0.56 -6.76
C GLY A 432 68.38 0.05 -8.05
N SER A 433 68.95 0.51 -9.20
CA SER A 433 69.02 -0.11 -10.56
C SER A 433 67.90 -1.03 -11.06
N GLY A 434 67.33 -0.91 -12.27
CA GLY A 434 67.62 -0.10 -13.47
C GLY A 434 66.49 -0.36 -14.52
N SER A 435 66.48 0.13 -15.77
CA SER A 435 67.56 0.58 -16.66
C SER A 435 67.10 1.66 -17.69
N ARG A 436 68.04 2.05 -18.57
CA ARG A 436 67.91 2.97 -19.74
C ARG A 436 67.22 2.28 -20.93
N ARG A 437 66.87 2.91 -22.07
CA ARG A 437 66.49 4.28 -22.54
C ARG A 437 66.23 4.16 -24.06
N GLN A 438 65.30 4.96 -24.62
CA GLN A 438 65.27 5.37 -26.06
C GLN A 438 65.05 4.16 -27.03
N ILE A 439 64.84 4.28 -28.35
CA ILE A 439 65.15 5.31 -29.37
C ILE A 439 63.89 5.66 -30.22
N LYS A 440 63.99 6.72 -31.04
CA LYS A 440 62.96 7.25 -31.96
C LYS A 440 62.77 6.36 -33.20
N ASP A 441 61.73 6.62 -33.99
CA ASP A 441 61.94 7.07 -35.39
C ASP A 441 60.70 7.77 -36.01
N THR A 442 60.86 8.29 -37.24
CA THR A 442 59.93 9.17 -38.04
C THR A 442 59.97 8.73 -39.52
N PRO A 443 59.39 9.38 -40.57
CA PRO A 443 58.57 10.63 -40.72
C PRO A 443 57.18 10.34 -41.38
N ALA A 444 56.33 11.23 -41.94
CA ALA A 444 56.37 12.62 -42.46
C ALA A 444 54.92 13.27 -42.36
N HIS A 445 54.34 14.17 -43.20
CA HIS A 445 54.68 14.88 -44.46
C HIS A 445 53.80 16.17 -44.63
N TYR A 446 54.12 17.04 -45.59
CA TYR A 446 53.37 18.22 -46.13
C TYR A 446 53.76 18.40 -47.64
N PRO A 447 53.30 19.37 -48.47
CA PRO A 447 52.28 20.44 -48.36
C PRO A 447 51.13 20.26 -49.40
N PHE A 448 50.38 21.18 -50.05
CA PHE A 448 50.24 22.66 -50.27
C PHE A 448 48.72 22.95 -50.58
N SER A 449 48.26 24.06 -51.20
CA SER A 449 48.20 25.47 -50.75
C SER A 449 47.61 26.42 -51.83
N ARG A 450 46.66 27.32 -51.45
CA ARG A 450 46.11 28.52 -52.15
C ARG A 450 45.11 28.39 -53.35
N ASP A 451 44.17 29.35 -53.31
CA ASP A 451 43.17 29.87 -54.29
C ASP A 451 43.83 30.67 -55.46
N PRO A 452 43.13 31.23 -56.50
CA PRO A 452 41.69 31.19 -56.86
C PRO A 452 41.28 31.16 -58.38
N ASN A 453 39.95 31.15 -58.62
CA ASN A 453 39.17 31.97 -59.62
C ASN A 453 38.76 31.46 -61.04
N ILE A 454 37.64 32.04 -61.56
CA ILE A 454 37.15 32.14 -62.98
C ILE A 454 36.59 30.83 -63.65
N THR A 455 35.40 30.75 -64.28
CA THR A 455 34.25 31.69 -64.51
C THR A 455 32.89 31.01 -64.80
N ARG A 456 31.79 31.65 -64.34
CA ARG A 456 30.44 31.86 -64.94
C ARG A 456 29.75 30.77 -65.80
N ASN A 457 28.47 30.51 -65.48
CA ASN A 457 27.35 31.03 -66.29
C ASN A 457 26.06 31.27 -65.48
N LEU A 458 25.05 31.95 -66.05
CA LEU A 458 23.92 32.61 -65.33
C LEU A 458 22.54 32.44 -66.00
N THR A 459 21.49 32.20 -65.19
CA THR A 459 20.07 32.67 -65.31
C THR A 459 19.37 32.44 -63.94
N HIS A 460 18.78 33.42 -63.23
CA HIS A 460 17.46 34.08 -63.42
C HIS A 460 16.27 33.10 -63.38
N HIS A 461 15.17 33.28 -62.60
CA HIS A 461 14.63 34.40 -61.77
C HIS A 461 13.99 33.83 -60.47
N ARG A 462 13.96 34.49 -59.29
CA ARG A 462 13.23 35.69 -58.81
C ARG A 462 11.72 35.48 -58.47
N ARG A 463 11.39 35.60 -57.16
CA ARG A 463 10.11 36.01 -56.52
C ARG A 463 8.87 35.06 -56.46
N SER A 464 8.41 34.90 -55.21
CA SER A 464 7.00 35.05 -54.73
C SER A 464 5.98 33.89 -54.85
N SER A 465 5.44 33.51 -53.69
CA SER A 465 4.03 33.18 -53.42
C SER A 465 3.24 32.25 -54.37
N ARG A 466 2.89 31.05 -53.90
CA ARG A 466 1.48 30.58 -53.77
C ARG A 466 1.38 29.17 -53.19
N VAL A 467 0.43 28.98 -52.27
CA VAL A 467 -0.18 27.67 -52.02
C VAL A 467 -1.23 27.41 -53.11
N PRO A 468 -1.27 26.21 -53.70
CA PRO A 468 -2.56 25.56 -53.87
C PRO A 468 -2.55 24.04 -53.59
N ARG A 469 -3.67 23.56 -53.05
CA ARG A 469 -3.99 22.14 -52.80
C ARG A 469 -3.81 21.25 -54.04
N ARG A 470 -3.32 20.02 -53.81
CA ARG A 470 -4.11 18.78 -53.95
C ARG A 470 -3.30 17.56 -53.48
N ALA A 471 -3.74 16.96 -52.37
CA ALA A 471 -3.31 15.61 -52.03
C ALA A 471 -3.86 14.64 -53.11
N ARG A 472 -3.07 13.64 -53.50
CA ARG A 472 -3.54 12.52 -54.32
C ARG A 472 -3.89 11.37 -53.38
N THR A 473 -5.13 10.88 -53.47
CA THR A 473 -5.51 9.59 -52.90
C THR A 473 -4.75 8.49 -53.64
N ALA A 474 -3.77 7.89 -52.97
CA ALA A 474 -3.13 6.65 -53.43
C ALA A 474 -3.85 5.50 -52.74
N ASP A 475 -4.85 4.94 -53.42
CA ASP A 475 -5.49 3.69 -53.00
C ASP A 475 -4.65 2.51 -53.49
N MET A 476 -4.17 1.68 -52.57
CA MET A 476 -3.36 0.50 -52.84
C MET A 476 -3.57 -0.52 -51.70
N PRO A 477 -3.96 -1.77 -52.01
CA PRO A 477 -4.15 -2.80 -50.99
C PRO A 477 -2.79 -3.30 -50.47
N ALA A 478 -2.50 -3.03 -49.20
CA ALA A 478 -1.33 -3.58 -48.52
C ALA A 478 -1.76 -4.76 -47.62
N THR A 479 -1.34 -5.97 -47.99
CA THR A 479 -1.43 -7.15 -47.13
C THR A 479 -0.67 -6.87 -45.84
N LYS A 480 -1.31 -6.95 -44.66
CA LYS A 480 -0.60 -6.79 -43.38
C LYS A 480 0.41 -7.95 -43.22
N THR A 481 1.70 -7.63 -43.22
CA THR A 481 2.80 -8.58 -43.01
C THR A 481 3.39 -8.54 -41.60
N ASN A 482 2.83 -7.72 -40.71
CA ASN A 482 3.25 -7.61 -39.30
C ASN A 482 2.23 -8.32 -38.40
N SER A 483 2.73 -9.00 -37.37
CA SER A 483 1.95 -9.54 -36.26
C SER A 483 1.58 -8.43 -35.27
N TYR A 484 0.58 -8.65 -34.42
CA TYR A 484 0.22 -7.71 -33.35
C TYR A 484 1.34 -7.58 -32.31
N LEU A 485 2.09 -8.66 -32.06
CA LEU A 485 3.30 -8.66 -31.25
C LEU A 485 4.36 -7.71 -31.83
N ALA A 486 4.58 -7.70 -33.15
CA ALA A 486 5.56 -6.82 -33.78
C ALA A 486 5.15 -5.33 -33.71
N ASP A 487 3.85 -5.03 -33.72
CA ASP A 487 3.33 -3.67 -33.48
C ASP A 487 3.49 -3.27 -31.99
N LEU A 488 3.08 -4.12 -31.04
CA LEU A 488 3.28 -3.92 -29.60
C LEU A 488 4.77 -3.74 -29.24
N GLU A 489 5.65 -4.55 -29.82
CA GLU A 489 7.08 -4.47 -29.60
C GLU A 489 7.68 -3.16 -30.12
N ARG A 490 7.20 -2.65 -31.26
CA ARG A 490 7.71 -1.41 -31.87
C ARG A 490 7.21 -0.18 -31.13
N ASP A 491 5.88 -0.06 -31.00
CA ASP A 491 5.24 1.19 -30.57
C ASP A 491 4.88 1.19 -29.08
N GLY A 492 4.82 0.01 -28.44
CA GLY A 492 4.37 -0.17 -27.05
C GLY A 492 2.86 -0.34 -26.89
N PHE A 493 2.12 -0.25 -28.00
CA PHE A 493 0.68 -0.52 -28.08
C PHE A 493 0.31 -1.04 -29.48
N VAL A 494 -0.86 -1.67 -29.60
CA VAL A 494 -1.43 -2.11 -30.87
C VAL A 494 -2.95 -1.97 -30.84
N VAL A 495 -3.54 -1.46 -31.92
CA VAL A 495 -4.99 -1.26 -32.06
C VAL A 495 -5.57 -2.24 -33.07
N VAL A 496 -6.50 -3.08 -32.61
CA VAL A 496 -7.29 -3.97 -33.47
C VAL A 496 -8.67 -3.35 -33.67
N LYS A 497 -9.07 -3.21 -34.93
CA LYS A 497 -10.28 -2.49 -35.34
C LYS A 497 -11.48 -3.43 -35.39
N SER A 498 -12.62 -3.01 -34.81
CA SER A 498 -13.89 -3.76 -34.82
C SER A 498 -13.75 -5.24 -34.43
N ILE A 499 -13.22 -5.52 -33.23
CA ILE A 499 -12.91 -6.89 -32.73
C ILE A 499 -14.17 -7.78 -32.56
N VAL A 500 -15.35 -7.19 -32.41
CA VAL A 500 -16.64 -7.92 -32.28
C VAL A 500 -17.65 -7.50 -33.34
N SER A 501 -18.67 -8.34 -33.57
CA SER A 501 -19.79 -7.97 -34.44
C SER A 501 -20.60 -6.79 -33.87
N LYS A 502 -21.37 -6.10 -34.72
CA LYS A 502 -22.18 -4.95 -34.32
C LYS A 502 -23.26 -5.32 -33.31
N GLU A 503 -23.78 -6.53 -33.41
CA GLU A 503 -24.82 -7.09 -32.55
C GLU A 503 -24.23 -7.40 -31.16
N LYS A 504 -23.02 -7.96 -31.10
CA LYS A 504 -22.27 -8.18 -29.84
C LYS A 504 -21.90 -6.83 -29.19
N LEU A 505 -21.43 -5.84 -29.98
CA LEU A 505 -21.16 -4.48 -29.52
C LEU A 505 -22.39 -3.79 -28.92
N GLU A 506 -23.55 -3.86 -29.57
CA GLU A 506 -24.77 -3.21 -29.07
C GLU A 506 -25.33 -3.90 -27.82
N ALA A 507 -25.24 -5.24 -27.73
CA ALA A 507 -25.57 -5.97 -26.51
C ALA A 507 -24.66 -5.58 -25.32
N LEU A 508 -23.36 -5.38 -25.58
CA LEU A 508 -22.40 -4.90 -24.59
C LEU A 508 -22.70 -3.46 -24.13
N ARG A 509 -23.09 -2.56 -25.04
CA ARG A 509 -23.55 -1.20 -24.72
C ARG A 509 -24.81 -1.22 -23.85
N GLU A 510 -25.79 -2.01 -24.24
CA GLU A 510 -27.03 -2.20 -23.48
C GLU A 510 -26.78 -2.70 -22.06
N ALA A 511 -25.85 -3.64 -21.88
CA ALA A 511 -25.44 -4.10 -20.55
C ALA A 511 -24.70 -3.00 -19.78
N SER A 512 -23.80 -2.27 -20.45
CA SER A 512 -22.93 -1.26 -19.83
C SER A 512 -23.72 -0.05 -19.32
N LEU A 513 -24.75 0.40 -20.05
CA LEU A 513 -25.69 1.43 -19.60
C LEU A 513 -26.47 1.02 -18.34
N LYS A 514 -26.80 -0.28 -18.20
CA LYS A 514 -27.49 -0.81 -17.01
C LYS A 514 -26.54 -0.87 -15.81
N VAL A 515 -25.29 -1.30 -16.03
CA VAL A 515 -24.22 -1.36 -15.02
C VAL A 515 -23.77 0.02 -14.54
N GLU A 516 -23.56 0.97 -15.46
CA GLU A 516 -23.22 2.36 -15.13
C GLU A 516 -24.29 2.99 -14.25
N LYS A 517 -25.58 2.86 -14.64
CA LYS A 517 -26.70 3.38 -13.84
C LYS A 517 -26.77 2.76 -12.44
N LEU A 518 -26.49 1.46 -12.32
CA LEU A 518 -26.44 0.75 -11.03
C LEU A 518 -25.33 1.35 -10.14
N ALA A 519 -24.12 1.50 -10.69
CA ALA A 519 -22.96 2.07 -10.01
C ALA A 519 -23.15 3.55 -9.61
N ARG A 520 -23.64 4.41 -10.52
CA ARG A 520 -23.92 5.82 -10.21
C ARG A 520 -24.94 5.96 -9.09
N SER A 521 -25.92 5.06 -8.99
CA SER A 521 -26.93 5.05 -7.92
C SER A 521 -26.50 4.41 -6.60
N GLY A 522 -25.23 3.99 -6.46
CA GLY A 522 -24.71 3.37 -5.23
C GLY A 522 -25.14 1.92 -4.99
N GLN A 523 -25.95 1.35 -5.89
CA GLN A 523 -26.42 -0.03 -5.83
C GLN A 523 -25.35 -1.06 -6.23
N TRP A 524 -24.23 -0.61 -6.81
CA TRP A 524 -23.02 -1.42 -6.97
C TRP A 524 -21.86 -0.75 -6.22
N PRO A 525 -21.30 -1.38 -5.16
CA PRO A 525 -20.28 -0.75 -4.33
C PRO A 525 -18.88 -0.75 -4.97
N HIS A 526 -18.62 -1.66 -5.92
CA HIS A 526 -17.31 -1.81 -6.53
C HIS A 526 -17.12 -0.81 -7.69
N ILE A 527 -16.80 0.43 -7.35
CA ILE A 527 -16.65 1.57 -8.29
C ILE A 527 -15.20 2.09 -8.34
N ARG A 528 -14.97 3.15 -9.12
CA ARG A 528 -13.83 4.08 -8.97
C ARG A 528 -14.32 5.52 -8.89
N THR A 529 -14.11 6.17 -7.75
CA THR A 529 -14.55 7.54 -7.44
C THR A 529 -13.62 8.58 -8.08
N VAL A 530 -14.17 9.68 -8.60
CA VAL A 530 -13.37 10.77 -9.22
C VAL A 530 -12.41 11.38 -8.19
N GLY A 531 -11.24 11.81 -8.66
CA GLY A 531 -10.16 12.34 -7.81
C GLY A 531 -9.28 11.28 -7.17
N LYS A 532 -9.55 9.97 -7.35
CA LYS A 532 -8.71 8.90 -6.78
C LYS A 532 -8.39 7.79 -7.80
N GLN A 533 -7.10 7.60 -8.08
CA GLN A 533 -6.61 6.61 -9.06
C GLN A 533 -6.63 5.16 -8.53
N PHE A 534 -6.57 4.96 -7.20
CA PHE A 534 -6.37 3.66 -6.53
C PHE A 534 -7.35 3.41 -5.36
N PRO A 535 -7.55 2.16 -4.91
CA PRO A 535 -8.46 1.84 -3.80
C PRO A 535 -7.97 2.40 -2.43
N PRO A 536 -8.81 2.37 -1.38
CA PRO A 536 -10.25 2.11 -1.42
C PRO A 536 -11.01 3.22 -2.16
N TRP A 537 -12.05 2.85 -2.89
CA TRP A 537 -13.00 3.77 -3.52
C TRP A 537 -14.35 3.61 -2.83
N GLU A 538 -14.90 4.71 -2.33
CA GLU A 538 -16.21 4.74 -1.68
C GLU A 538 -17.20 5.47 -2.57
N TRP A 539 -18.45 5.01 -2.60
CA TRP A 539 -19.51 5.69 -3.34
C TRP A 539 -19.87 7.00 -2.65
N ASN A 540 -19.67 8.10 -3.36
CA ASN A 540 -20.09 9.43 -2.97
C ASN A 540 -20.82 10.07 -4.16
N PRO A 541 -22.09 10.52 -4.01
CA PRO A 541 -22.90 11.02 -5.11
C PRO A 541 -22.46 12.40 -5.64
N GLU A 542 -21.68 13.14 -4.86
CA GLU A 542 -21.21 14.50 -5.19
C GLU A 542 -19.87 14.45 -5.95
N LYS A 543 -18.99 13.50 -5.59
CA LYS A 543 -17.71 13.28 -6.29
C LYS A 543 -17.89 12.48 -7.59
N GLY A 544 -18.89 11.59 -7.67
CA GLY A 544 -19.19 10.83 -8.88
C GLY A 544 -18.14 9.76 -9.24
N ILE A 545 -18.30 9.11 -10.40
CA ILE A 545 -17.48 7.94 -10.78
C ILE A 545 -16.81 8.06 -12.16
N TRP A 546 -15.62 7.48 -12.29
CA TRP A 546 -14.87 7.29 -13.55
C TRP A 546 -14.67 5.81 -13.92
N GLY A 547 -15.13 4.88 -13.08
CA GLY A 547 -15.10 3.46 -13.39
C GLY A 547 -16.03 2.59 -12.54
N VAL A 548 -16.26 1.39 -13.01
CA VAL A 548 -17.01 0.29 -12.37
C VAL A 548 -16.16 -0.96 -12.41
N GLN A 549 -16.16 -1.75 -11.35
CA GLN A 549 -15.29 -2.91 -11.20
C GLN A 549 -16.07 -4.23 -11.13
N HIS A 550 -15.37 -5.33 -11.43
CA HIS A 550 -15.83 -6.71 -11.25
C HIS A 550 -16.97 -7.11 -12.20
N LEU A 551 -16.79 -6.87 -13.51
CA LEU A 551 -17.83 -7.13 -14.53
C LEU A 551 -18.28 -8.60 -14.64
N MET A 552 -17.41 -9.53 -14.22
CA MET A 552 -17.70 -10.97 -14.19
C MET A 552 -18.26 -11.47 -12.84
N ASN A 553 -18.59 -10.58 -11.89
CA ASN A 553 -19.23 -10.99 -10.65
C ASN A 553 -20.67 -11.46 -10.92
N PRO A 554 -21.10 -12.67 -10.48
CA PRO A 554 -22.47 -13.15 -10.66
C PRO A 554 -23.57 -12.21 -10.19
N ASP A 555 -23.30 -11.37 -9.18
CA ASP A 555 -24.25 -10.40 -8.65
C ASP A 555 -24.43 -9.18 -9.58
N MET A 556 -23.56 -8.99 -10.60
CA MET A 556 -23.69 -7.91 -11.58
C MET A 556 -24.68 -8.28 -12.70
N PRO A 557 -25.66 -7.42 -13.04
CA PRO A 557 -26.53 -7.63 -14.20
C PRO A 557 -25.75 -7.69 -15.52
N GLY A 558 -25.93 -8.78 -16.28
CA GLY A 558 -25.26 -8.99 -17.58
C GLY A 558 -23.83 -9.52 -17.49
N ASN A 559 -23.42 -10.09 -16.34
CA ASN A 559 -22.10 -10.69 -16.14
C ASN A 559 -21.76 -11.79 -17.16
N ASP A 560 -22.77 -12.47 -17.73
CA ASP A 560 -22.62 -13.49 -18.77
C ASP A 560 -22.11 -12.90 -20.10
N ILE A 561 -22.58 -11.71 -20.49
CA ILE A 561 -22.13 -11.02 -21.70
C ILE A 561 -20.66 -10.58 -21.56
N TYR A 562 -20.27 -10.06 -20.40
CA TYR A 562 -18.87 -9.69 -20.13
C TYR A 562 -17.96 -10.92 -20.03
N THR A 563 -18.43 -11.99 -19.39
CA THR A 563 -17.69 -13.27 -19.29
C THR A 563 -17.49 -13.90 -20.67
N SER A 564 -18.53 -13.90 -21.52
CA SER A 564 -18.44 -14.35 -22.91
C SER A 564 -17.47 -13.52 -23.75
N LEU A 565 -17.33 -12.21 -23.51
CA LEU A 565 -16.32 -11.39 -24.17
C LEU A 565 -14.90 -11.68 -23.65
N TYR A 566 -14.72 -11.82 -22.34
CA TYR A 566 -13.41 -11.98 -21.72
C TYR A 566 -12.71 -13.30 -22.10
N PHE A 567 -13.47 -14.40 -22.23
CA PHE A 567 -12.94 -15.73 -22.59
C PHE A 567 -13.00 -16.06 -24.09
N SER A 568 -13.39 -15.10 -24.93
CA SER A 568 -13.65 -15.29 -26.36
C SER A 568 -12.35 -15.43 -27.18
N GLU A 569 -12.41 -16.14 -28.30
CA GLU A 569 -11.24 -16.30 -29.18
C GLU A 569 -10.78 -14.98 -29.79
N GLU A 570 -11.70 -14.06 -30.08
CA GLU A 570 -11.35 -12.74 -30.65
C GLU A 570 -10.34 -12.00 -29.75
N VAL A 571 -10.54 -12.05 -28.42
CA VAL A 571 -9.64 -11.43 -27.43
C VAL A 571 -8.44 -12.33 -27.13
N LEU A 572 -8.67 -13.60 -26.82
CA LEU A 572 -7.62 -14.46 -26.28
C LEU A 572 -6.60 -14.95 -27.32
N SER A 573 -6.96 -15.01 -28.60
CA SER A 573 -5.98 -15.27 -29.66
C SER A 573 -4.90 -14.18 -29.74
N ILE A 574 -5.29 -12.92 -29.57
CA ILE A 574 -4.36 -11.79 -29.51
C ILE A 574 -3.51 -11.88 -28.24
N VAL A 575 -4.11 -12.16 -27.08
CA VAL A 575 -3.37 -12.33 -25.81
C VAL A 575 -2.30 -13.44 -25.92
N ARG A 576 -2.64 -14.60 -26.50
CA ARG A 576 -1.69 -15.70 -26.75
C ARG A 576 -0.52 -15.27 -27.63
N GLU A 577 -0.79 -14.48 -28.68
CA GLU A 577 0.25 -13.93 -29.55
C GLU A 577 1.16 -12.92 -28.83
N LEU A 578 0.57 -11.98 -28.08
CA LEU A 578 1.32 -10.92 -27.37
C LEU A 578 2.15 -11.48 -26.20
N LEU A 579 1.71 -12.57 -25.57
CA LEU A 579 2.42 -13.25 -24.48
C LEU A 579 3.26 -14.45 -24.95
N GLN A 580 3.22 -14.79 -26.23
CA GLN A 580 3.91 -15.94 -26.85
C GLN A 580 3.65 -17.26 -26.09
N CYS A 581 2.37 -17.53 -25.80
CA CYS A 581 1.95 -18.64 -24.94
C CYS A 581 0.63 -19.29 -25.40
N GLU A 582 0.30 -20.46 -24.85
CA GLU A 582 -0.94 -21.19 -25.16
C GLU A 582 -2.00 -21.09 -24.03
N ASP A 583 -3.18 -21.67 -24.24
CA ASP A 583 -4.27 -21.69 -23.25
C ASP A 583 -3.89 -22.44 -21.95
N GLU A 584 -2.88 -23.32 -22.01
CA GLU A 584 -2.22 -23.97 -20.87
C GLU A 584 -1.54 -22.97 -19.93
N ASN A 585 -1.17 -21.80 -20.45
CA ASN A 585 -0.45 -20.75 -19.73
C ASN A 585 -1.35 -19.62 -19.23
N LEU A 586 -2.50 -19.36 -19.87
CA LEU A 586 -3.34 -18.21 -19.54
C LEU A 586 -3.92 -18.27 -18.11
N VAL A 587 -4.04 -17.12 -17.47
CA VAL A 587 -4.60 -16.92 -16.13
C VAL A 587 -5.67 -15.83 -16.21
N MET A 588 -6.84 -16.05 -15.61
CA MET A 588 -7.84 -14.98 -15.54
C MET A 588 -7.41 -13.93 -14.51
N GLU A 589 -7.69 -12.67 -14.81
CA GLU A 589 -7.38 -11.53 -13.95
C GLU A 589 -8.59 -10.57 -13.91
N LEU A 590 -8.35 -9.26 -14.06
CA LEU A 590 -9.34 -8.22 -13.85
C LEU A 590 -10.15 -7.94 -15.12
N PHE A 591 -11.45 -7.70 -14.95
CA PHE A 591 -12.29 -7.10 -15.98
C PHE A 591 -13.22 -6.06 -15.38
N ASN A 592 -13.05 -4.82 -15.82
CA ASN A 592 -13.61 -3.58 -15.28
C ASN A 592 -14.12 -2.70 -16.43
N MET A 593 -14.82 -1.61 -16.12
CA MET A 593 -15.26 -0.61 -17.09
C MET A 593 -14.80 0.78 -16.64
N LEU A 594 -14.22 1.55 -17.55
CA LEU A 594 -14.00 2.99 -17.40
C LEU A 594 -15.22 3.73 -17.98
N VAL A 595 -15.68 4.78 -17.30
CA VAL A 595 -16.87 5.56 -17.70
C VAL A 595 -16.58 7.06 -17.72
N ARG A 596 -17.44 7.84 -18.40
CA ARG A 596 -17.42 9.31 -18.36
C ARG A 596 -17.43 9.81 -16.91
N PRO A 597 -16.46 10.64 -16.46
CA PRO A 597 -16.49 11.22 -15.12
C PRO A 597 -17.55 12.32 -15.03
N ASP A 598 -18.07 12.58 -13.84
CA ASP A 598 -19.11 13.60 -13.64
C ASP A 598 -18.55 15.04 -13.59
N GLY A 599 -17.23 15.19 -13.43
CA GLY A 599 -16.48 16.45 -13.59
C GLY A 599 -15.13 16.22 -14.28
N HIS A 600 -14.32 17.27 -14.44
CA HIS A 600 -13.00 17.17 -15.06
C HIS A 600 -12.10 16.16 -14.31
N PHE A 601 -11.52 15.20 -15.04
CA PHE A 601 -10.65 14.19 -14.46
C PHE A 601 -9.53 13.81 -15.42
N GLU A 602 -8.31 13.66 -14.90
CA GLU A 602 -7.17 13.11 -15.61
C GLU A 602 -6.26 12.38 -14.61
N LEU A 603 -5.52 11.39 -15.09
CA LEU A 603 -4.48 10.71 -14.33
C LEU A 603 -3.13 11.39 -14.59
N ARG A 604 -2.21 11.26 -13.64
CA ARG A 604 -0.83 11.69 -13.83
C ARG A 604 -0.09 10.81 -14.85
N TRP A 605 1.04 11.26 -15.37
CA TRP A 605 1.94 10.42 -16.16
C TRP A 605 2.53 9.28 -15.29
N HIS A 606 2.34 8.03 -15.72
CA HIS A 606 2.77 6.84 -14.97
C HIS A 606 3.22 5.68 -15.87
N ARG A 607 3.77 4.65 -15.21
CA ARG A 607 4.03 3.29 -15.69
C ARG A 607 3.52 2.35 -14.59
N ASP A 608 2.85 1.24 -14.91
CA ASP A 608 2.04 0.51 -13.92
C ASP A 608 2.84 -0.29 -12.87
N ASP A 609 4.08 -0.74 -13.16
CA ASP A 609 4.95 -1.44 -12.19
C ASP A 609 6.23 -0.64 -11.81
N ILE A 610 6.37 0.61 -12.26
CA ILE A 610 7.62 1.39 -12.19
C ILE A 610 7.37 2.81 -11.65
N PRO A 611 7.88 3.14 -10.45
CA PRO A 611 7.69 4.45 -9.80
C PRO A 611 8.15 5.64 -10.65
N ALA A 612 7.72 6.85 -10.29
CA ALA A 612 8.13 8.09 -10.98
C ALA A 612 9.58 8.46 -10.63
N GLU A 613 9.93 8.25 -9.36
CA GLU A 613 11.23 8.45 -8.72
C GLU A 613 12.30 7.43 -9.12
N ALA A 614 11.93 6.33 -9.77
CA ALA A 614 12.86 5.26 -10.16
C ALA A 614 13.98 5.78 -11.08
N THR A 615 15.23 5.42 -10.76
CA THR A 615 16.42 5.80 -11.54
C THR A 615 16.39 5.22 -12.97
N PRO A 616 17.12 5.80 -13.94
CA PRO A 616 17.22 5.23 -15.29
C PRO A 616 17.66 3.77 -15.29
N GLU A 617 18.56 3.40 -14.38
CA GLU A 617 19.06 2.04 -14.19
C GLU A 617 17.95 1.10 -13.69
N GLU A 618 17.18 1.48 -12.67
CA GLU A 618 16.02 0.71 -12.18
C GLU A 618 14.90 0.62 -13.21
N GLU A 619 14.63 1.70 -13.96
CA GLU A 619 13.69 1.66 -15.08
C GLU A 619 14.11 0.61 -16.11
N MET A 620 15.38 0.60 -16.54
CA MET A 620 15.87 -0.40 -17.49
C MET A 620 15.91 -1.82 -16.92
N GLU A 621 16.23 -1.98 -15.62
CA GLU A 621 16.23 -3.28 -14.91
C GLU A 621 14.81 -3.86 -14.76
N ARG A 622 13.78 -3.01 -14.72
CA ARG A 622 12.37 -3.44 -14.76
C ARG A 622 11.84 -3.65 -16.18
N LEU A 623 12.09 -2.73 -17.11
CA LEU A 623 11.64 -2.83 -18.51
C LEU A 623 12.30 -3.99 -19.27
N GLY A 624 13.49 -4.44 -18.85
CA GLY A 624 14.17 -5.61 -19.39
C GLY A 624 13.61 -6.97 -18.94
N ARG A 625 12.61 -7.00 -18.06
CA ARG A 625 11.99 -8.25 -17.55
C ARG A 625 10.86 -8.73 -18.48
N PRO A 626 10.59 -10.04 -18.58
CA PRO A 626 9.48 -10.55 -19.38
C PRO A 626 8.13 -10.01 -18.92
N ALA A 627 7.26 -9.65 -19.87
CA ALA A 627 5.87 -9.33 -19.59
C ALA A 627 5.08 -10.61 -19.26
N PHE A 628 4.31 -10.58 -18.17
CA PHE A 628 3.51 -11.71 -17.69
C PHE A 628 2.00 -11.45 -17.69
N HIS A 629 1.54 -10.42 -18.39
CA HIS A 629 0.13 -10.12 -18.61
C HIS A 629 -0.03 -9.22 -19.84
N ALA A 630 -1.21 -9.26 -20.46
CA ALA A 630 -1.61 -8.35 -21.52
C ALA A 630 -2.86 -7.59 -21.07
N GLN A 631 -2.77 -6.26 -21.01
CA GLN A 631 -3.90 -5.39 -20.67
C GLN A 631 -4.43 -4.63 -21.88
N TYR A 632 -5.72 -4.32 -21.85
CA TYR A 632 -6.43 -3.72 -22.98
C TYR A 632 -7.54 -2.76 -22.57
N ASN A 633 -7.80 -1.80 -23.47
CA ASN A 633 -8.93 -0.90 -23.45
C ASN A 633 -9.78 -1.16 -24.70
N PHE A 634 -10.99 -1.67 -24.51
CA PHE A 634 -11.96 -1.98 -25.58
C PHE A 634 -13.13 -0.98 -25.54
N ALA A 635 -13.27 -0.18 -26.58
CA ALA A 635 -14.13 1.00 -26.59
C ALA A 635 -15.55 0.66 -27.08
N LEU A 636 -16.57 0.96 -26.26
CA LEU A 636 -17.99 0.80 -26.64
C LEU A 636 -18.57 2.10 -27.25
N TRP A 637 -17.96 3.24 -26.93
CA TRP A 637 -18.16 4.55 -27.55
C TRP A 637 -16.85 5.01 -28.21
N GLU A 638 -16.84 6.17 -28.85
CA GLU A 638 -15.58 6.80 -29.27
C GLU A 638 -14.72 7.10 -28.04
N ASP A 639 -13.44 6.73 -28.05
CA ASP A 639 -12.52 6.96 -26.94
C ASP A 639 -11.18 7.53 -27.44
N ASP A 640 -10.87 8.75 -27.00
CA ASP A 640 -9.59 9.43 -27.19
C ASP A 640 -8.90 9.76 -25.85
N SER A 641 -9.21 9.01 -24.79
CA SER A 641 -8.73 9.29 -23.43
C SER A 641 -7.34 8.72 -23.11
N LEU A 642 -6.85 7.72 -23.84
CA LEU A 642 -5.53 7.12 -23.60
C LEU A 642 -4.44 7.93 -24.31
N VAL A 643 -3.56 8.57 -23.53
CA VAL A 643 -2.41 9.34 -24.04
C VAL A 643 -1.13 8.63 -23.60
N LEU A 644 -0.21 8.39 -24.53
CA LEU A 644 1.01 7.61 -24.28
C LEU A 644 2.20 8.17 -25.08
N VAL A 645 3.43 7.80 -24.70
CA VAL A 645 4.64 8.09 -25.48
C VAL A 645 5.12 6.79 -26.14
N PRO A 646 5.00 6.63 -27.48
CA PRO A 646 5.39 5.41 -28.17
C PRO A 646 6.87 5.05 -27.96
N GLY A 647 7.17 3.75 -27.90
CA GLY A 647 8.53 3.24 -27.70
C GLY A 647 9.11 3.44 -26.28
N SER A 648 8.45 4.19 -25.40
CA SER A 648 8.90 4.43 -24.01
C SER A 648 8.93 3.16 -23.15
N HIS A 649 8.24 2.10 -23.54
CA HIS A 649 8.32 0.76 -22.91
C HIS A 649 9.66 0.06 -23.11
N LYS A 650 10.55 0.56 -23.99
CA LYS A 650 11.89 0.01 -24.26
C LYS A 650 13.04 0.93 -23.83
N ARG A 651 12.76 2.00 -23.08
CA ARG A 651 13.75 2.96 -22.57
C ARG A 651 13.34 3.58 -21.22
N ALA A 652 14.29 4.05 -20.43
CA ALA A 652 14.01 4.91 -19.29
C ALA A 652 13.33 6.24 -19.72
N ARG A 653 12.70 6.93 -18.77
CA ARG A 653 12.26 8.32 -18.93
C ARG A 653 13.47 9.21 -19.23
N THR A 654 13.35 10.02 -20.27
CA THR A 654 14.26 11.13 -20.58
C THR A 654 14.23 12.19 -19.48
N GLU A 655 15.22 13.08 -19.46
CA GLU A 655 15.26 14.21 -18.54
C GLU A 655 14.01 15.09 -18.64
N THR A 656 13.49 15.34 -19.85
CA THR A 656 12.23 16.07 -20.08
C THR A 656 11.03 15.36 -19.48
N GLU A 657 10.89 14.04 -19.67
CA GLU A 657 9.77 13.26 -19.11
C GLU A 657 9.87 13.08 -17.58
N ARG A 658 11.07 13.21 -17.01
CA ARG A 658 11.32 13.10 -15.56
C ARG A 658 11.11 14.42 -14.83
N ASN A 659 11.44 15.54 -15.47
CA ASN A 659 11.32 16.89 -14.91
C ASN A 659 9.98 17.56 -15.26
N ALA A 660 9.07 16.86 -15.95
CA ALA A 660 7.73 17.34 -16.27
C ALA A 660 6.82 17.39 -15.04
N ASP A 661 5.83 18.27 -15.07
CA ASP A 661 4.72 18.26 -14.10
C ASP A 661 3.97 16.91 -14.18
N PRO A 662 3.49 16.33 -13.06
CA PRO A 662 2.73 15.07 -13.08
C PRO A 662 1.54 15.06 -14.04
N PHE A 663 0.92 16.23 -14.28
CA PHE A 663 -0.20 16.44 -15.19
C PHE A 663 0.18 17.27 -16.44
N GLU A 664 1.46 17.37 -16.78
CA GLU A 664 1.98 18.03 -17.98
C GLU A 664 1.16 17.62 -19.22
N LYS A 665 0.68 18.62 -19.96
CA LYS A 665 -0.29 18.48 -21.05
C LYS A 665 0.39 18.04 -22.35
N VAL A 666 1.68 18.33 -22.53
CA VAL A 666 2.44 17.96 -23.73
C VAL A 666 3.85 17.46 -23.39
N LEU A 667 4.04 16.14 -23.41
CA LEU A 667 5.36 15.51 -23.50
C LEU A 667 5.84 15.41 -24.97
N PRO A 668 7.16 15.35 -25.21
CA PRO A 668 7.72 15.03 -26.53
C PRO A 668 7.17 13.71 -27.08
N ASP A 669 6.91 13.68 -28.38
CA ASP A 669 6.44 12.50 -29.14
C ASP A 669 5.16 11.82 -28.59
N GLN A 670 4.39 12.48 -27.72
CA GLN A 670 3.13 11.92 -27.19
C GLN A 670 2.08 11.70 -28.28
N LEU A 671 1.30 10.63 -28.12
CA LEU A 671 0.23 10.21 -29.02
C LEU A 671 -1.07 9.98 -28.23
N ILE A 672 -2.17 10.47 -28.79
CA ILE A 672 -3.53 10.19 -28.30
C ILE A 672 -4.07 8.99 -29.09
N VAL A 673 -4.34 7.88 -28.40
CA VAL A 673 -4.87 6.66 -29.01
C VAL A 673 -6.36 6.86 -29.27
N LYS A 674 -6.77 6.82 -30.54
CA LYS A 674 -8.17 6.97 -30.96
C LYS A 674 -8.81 5.64 -31.29
N LEU A 675 -9.88 5.32 -30.57
CA LEU A 675 -10.69 4.12 -30.71
C LEU A 675 -12.10 4.50 -31.17
N GLU A 676 -12.53 3.88 -32.27
CA GLU A 676 -13.92 3.88 -32.70
C GLU A 676 -14.71 2.83 -31.89
N PRO A 677 -16.05 2.91 -31.82
CA PRO A 677 -16.87 1.88 -31.19
C PRO A 677 -16.61 0.48 -31.79
N GLY A 678 -16.18 -0.45 -30.94
CA GLY A 678 -15.77 -1.80 -31.32
C GLY A 678 -14.26 -1.98 -31.49
N ASP A 679 -13.43 -0.95 -31.32
CA ASP A 679 -11.98 -1.07 -31.35
C ASP A 679 -11.38 -1.42 -29.99
N ILE A 680 -10.25 -2.14 -30.01
CA ILE A 680 -9.48 -2.51 -28.83
C ILE A 680 -8.02 -2.06 -28.96
N ALA A 681 -7.48 -1.39 -27.95
CA ALA A 681 -6.05 -1.15 -27.78
C ALA A 681 -5.49 -2.12 -26.75
N PHE A 682 -4.54 -2.97 -27.15
CA PHE A 682 -3.63 -3.65 -26.22
C PHE A 682 -2.39 -2.77 -26.05
N TYR A 683 -1.87 -2.66 -24.82
CA TYR A 683 -0.69 -1.84 -24.55
C TYR A 683 0.19 -2.42 -23.44
N ASN A 684 1.49 -2.16 -23.54
CA ASN A 684 2.44 -2.52 -22.50
C ASN A 684 2.16 -1.66 -21.27
N ASN A 685 1.94 -2.30 -20.12
CA ASN A 685 1.56 -1.62 -18.87
C ASN A 685 2.64 -0.64 -18.35
N ASN A 686 3.89 -0.83 -18.77
CA ASN A 686 5.01 0.04 -18.43
C ASN A 686 5.40 1.00 -19.58
N ILE A 687 4.55 1.18 -20.61
CA ILE A 687 4.64 2.36 -21.47
C ILE A 687 4.32 3.61 -20.64
N LEU A 688 5.03 4.72 -20.88
CA LEU A 688 4.73 5.99 -20.22
C LEU A 688 3.40 6.53 -20.75
N HIS A 689 2.38 6.58 -19.89
CA HIS A 689 1.02 6.91 -20.30
C HIS A 689 0.22 7.63 -19.21
N ARG A 690 -0.95 8.15 -19.60
CA ARG A 690 -1.99 8.68 -18.72
C ARG A 690 -3.38 8.57 -19.36
N GLY A 691 -4.41 8.70 -18.52
CA GLY A 691 -5.81 8.83 -18.97
C GLY A 691 -6.30 10.26 -18.83
N VAL A 692 -6.86 10.86 -19.87
CA VAL A 692 -7.43 12.22 -19.87
C VAL A 692 -8.91 12.11 -20.22
N TYR A 693 -9.81 12.49 -19.30
CA TYR A 693 -11.22 12.12 -19.40
C TYR A 693 -12.09 13.36 -19.69
N ASP A 694 -12.69 13.39 -20.89
CA ASP A 694 -13.63 14.43 -21.26
C ASP A 694 -15.02 14.15 -20.65
N HIS A 695 -15.34 14.85 -19.56
CA HIS A 695 -16.63 14.78 -18.87
C HIS A 695 -17.85 15.17 -19.72
N THR A 696 -17.63 15.76 -20.91
CA THR A 696 -18.70 16.19 -21.85
C THR A 696 -19.03 15.16 -22.93
N LYS A 697 -18.22 14.09 -23.09
CA LYS A 697 -18.44 13.00 -24.04
C LYS A 697 -18.98 11.76 -23.35
N ASP A 698 -19.95 11.06 -23.94
CA ASP A 698 -20.32 9.72 -23.47
C ASP A 698 -19.17 8.74 -23.73
N ARG A 699 -18.73 8.05 -22.67
CA ARG A 699 -17.65 7.08 -22.70
C ARG A 699 -18.01 5.87 -21.86
N MET A 700 -17.90 4.68 -22.45
CA MET A 700 -17.69 3.43 -21.72
C MET A 700 -16.63 2.60 -22.43
N THR A 701 -15.61 2.17 -21.70
CA THR A 701 -14.47 1.43 -22.23
C THR A 701 -14.18 0.26 -21.30
N LEU A 702 -14.33 -0.96 -21.80
CA LEU A 702 -14.08 -2.17 -21.02
C LEU A 702 -12.55 -2.35 -20.91
N HIS A 703 -12.06 -2.31 -19.68
CA HIS A 703 -10.66 -2.38 -19.33
C HIS A 703 -10.38 -3.74 -18.70
N GLY A 704 -9.60 -4.57 -19.40
CA GLY A 704 -9.31 -5.94 -19.00
C GLY A 704 -7.82 -6.25 -18.98
N SER A 705 -7.46 -7.28 -18.24
CA SER A 705 -6.13 -7.87 -18.26
C SER A 705 -6.22 -9.39 -18.21
N VAL A 706 -5.27 -10.07 -18.86
CA VAL A 706 -5.12 -11.53 -18.85
C VAL A 706 -3.68 -11.86 -18.50
N GLY A 707 -3.47 -12.77 -17.56
CA GLY A 707 -2.15 -13.10 -17.00
C GLY A 707 -1.53 -14.35 -17.61
N HIS A 708 -0.23 -14.53 -17.35
CA HIS A 708 0.56 -15.70 -17.72
C HIS A 708 0.97 -16.50 -16.48
N SER A 709 0.92 -17.84 -16.54
CA SER A 709 1.20 -18.74 -15.41
C SER A 709 2.64 -18.71 -14.90
N GLY A 710 3.57 -18.19 -15.71
CA GLY A 710 4.95 -17.86 -15.28
C GLY A 710 5.09 -16.56 -14.49
N GLY A 711 4.00 -15.81 -14.29
CA GLY A 711 3.99 -14.57 -13.50
C GLY A 711 4.33 -14.81 -12.03
N SER A 712 5.10 -13.88 -11.45
CA SER A 712 5.53 -13.99 -10.04
C SER A 712 4.39 -13.74 -9.04
N LYS A 713 4.63 -14.07 -7.75
CA LYS A 713 3.71 -13.79 -6.64
C LYS A 713 3.28 -12.31 -6.56
N LEU A 714 4.11 -11.39 -7.05
CA LEU A 714 3.78 -9.96 -7.13
C LEU A 714 2.56 -9.71 -8.04
N ARG A 715 2.41 -10.46 -9.14
CA ARG A 715 1.25 -10.35 -10.03
C ARG A 715 0.00 -10.92 -9.38
N ALA A 716 0.11 -12.06 -8.68
CA ALA A 716 -0.99 -12.62 -7.90
C ALA A 716 -1.52 -11.59 -6.88
N ARG A 717 -0.63 -10.89 -6.15
CA ARG A 717 -1.00 -9.76 -5.27
C ARG A 717 -1.71 -8.63 -6.04
N ASN A 718 -1.11 -8.15 -7.13
CA ASN A 718 -1.65 -7.03 -7.90
C ASN A 718 -3.01 -7.34 -8.57
N VAL A 719 -3.37 -8.62 -8.75
CA VAL A 719 -4.70 -9.06 -9.20
C VAL A 719 -5.67 -9.22 -8.02
N LEU A 720 -5.25 -9.90 -6.95
CA LEU A 720 -6.12 -10.23 -5.81
C LEU A 720 -6.47 -9.03 -4.92
N GLN A 721 -5.63 -7.99 -4.89
CA GLN A 721 -5.92 -6.73 -4.20
C GLN A 721 -7.19 -6.03 -4.73
N HIS A 722 -7.63 -6.32 -5.97
CA HIS A 722 -8.90 -5.83 -6.51
C HIS A 722 -10.06 -6.79 -6.21
N GLY A 723 -10.09 -7.39 -5.02
CA GLY A 723 -11.26 -8.09 -4.46
C GLY A 723 -11.73 -9.36 -5.18
N ILE A 724 -11.12 -9.75 -6.30
CA ILE A 724 -11.60 -10.84 -7.19
C ILE A 724 -11.76 -12.19 -6.49
N GLY A 725 -10.93 -12.47 -5.47
CA GLY A 725 -11.06 -13.67 -4.63
C GLY A 725 -12.40 -13.81 -3.89
N SER A 726 -13.19 -12.74 -3.75
CA SER A 726 -14.52 -12.78 -3.12
C SER A 726 -15.62 -13.40 -4.00
N TYR A 727 -15.41 -13.46 -5.32
CA TYR A 727 -16.42 -13.94 -6.27
C TYR A 727 -15.89 -14.90 -7.36
N VAL A 728 -14.58 -15.06 -7.54
CA VAL A 728 -13.98 -15.89 -8.61
C VAL A 728 -14.52 -17.32 -8.69
N ASP A 729 -14.69 -17.99 -7.55
CA ASP A 729 -15.21 -19.36 -7.47
C ASP A 729 -16.71 -19.46 -7.79
N LYS A 730 -17.41 -18.32 -7.84
CA LYS A 730 -18.85 -18.23 -8.12
C LYS A 730 -19.17 -17.88 -9.57
N VAL A 731 -18.20 -17.42 -10.37
CA VAL A 731 -18.39 -17.00 -11.77
C VAL A 731 -19.03 -18.13 -12.59
N ASP A 732 -20.12 -17.82 -13.30
CA ASP A 732 -20.88 -18.80 -14.08
C ASP A 732 -20.34 -18.93 -15.50
N PHE A 733 -19.66 -20.04 -15.77
CA PHE A 733 -19.19 -20.41 -17.10
C PHE A 733 -20.19 -21.27 -17.91
N SER A 734 -21.42 -21.50 -17.41
CA SER A 734 -22.44 -22.32 -18.09
C SER A 734 -22.96 -21.73 -19.41
N LYS A 735 -22.70 -20.44 -19.65
CA LYS A 735 -23.09 -19.71 -20.86
C LYS A 735 -22.04 -19.76 -21.98
N LEU A 736 -20.82 -20.17 -21.67
CA LEU A 736 -19.73 -20.32 -22.63
C LEU A 736 -19.92 -21.60 -23.47
N SER A 737 -19.32 -21.65 -24.66
CA SER A 737 -19.20 -22.91 -25.40
C SER A 737 -18.32 -23.91 -24.63
N GLU A 738 -18.38 -25.20 -25.00
CA GLU A 738 -17.69 -26.27 -24.27
C GLU A 738 -16.17 -26.02 -24.14
N SER A 739 -15.50 -25.62 -25.22
CA SER A 739 -14.07 -25.28 -25.24
C SER A 739 -13.74 -23.98 -24.49
N GLU A 740 -14.56 -22.93 -24.63
CA GLU A 740 -14.38 -21.69 -23.87
C GLU A 740 -14.55 -21.92 -22.35
N ARG A 741 -15.49 -22.78 -21.96
CA ARG A 741 -15.75 -23.19 -20.57
C ARG A 741 -14.58 -23.98 -19.99
N GLU A 742 -14.04 -24.95 -20.73
CA GLU A 742 -12.85 -25.71 -20.29
C GLU A 742 -11.63 -24.80 -20.10
N ARG A 743 -11.40 -23.85 -21.02
CA ARG A 743 -10.39 -22.80 -20.84
C ARG A 743 -10.68 -21.92 -19.62
N ALA A 744 -11.90 -21.42 -19.46
CA ALA A 744 -12.26 -20.52 -18.36
C ALA A 744 -12.06 -21.19 -16.99
N GLU A 745 -12.44 -22.46 -16.85
CA GLU A 745 -12.16 -23.26 -15.65
C GLU A 745 -10.66 -23.45 -15.41
N ALA A 746 -9.87 -23.72 -16.45
CA ALA A 746 -8.42 -23.85 -16.34
C ALA A 746 -7.75 -22.53 -15.92
N MET A 747 -8.16 -21.41 -16.52
CA MET A 747 -7.71 -20.05 -16.19
C MET A 747 -8.10 -19.65 -14.75
N ARG A 748 -9.33 -19.97 -14.31
CA ARG A 748 -9.79 -19.82 -12.92
C ARG A 748 -8.92 -20.62 -11.96
N LYS A 749 -8.74 -21.91 -12.23
CA LYS A 749 -7.96 -22.82 -11.38
C LYS A 749 -6.52 -22.35 -11.23
N ARG A 750 -5.92 -21.73 -12.26
CA ARG A 750 -4.58 -21.12 -12.17
C ARG A 750 -4.58 -19.84 -11.32
N LEU A 751 -5.58 -18.96 -11.41
CA LEU A 751 -5.71 -17.80 -10.53
C LEU A 751 -5.85 -18.22 -9.06
N VAL A 752 -6.76 -19.16 -8.77
CA VAL A 752 -6.97 -19.70 -7.41
C VAL A 752 -5.69 -20.35 -6.88
N LYS A 753 -4.98 -21.13 -7.72
CA LYS A 753 -3.67 -21.69 -7.37
C LYS A 753 -2.65 -20.58 -7.04
N LEU A 754 -2.47 -19.59 -7.92
CA LEU A 754 -1.55 -18.47 -7.72
C LEU A 754 -1.84 -17.69 -6.43
N GLY A 755 -3.12 -17.49 -6.08
CA GLY A 755 -3.52 -16.91 -4.80
C GLY A 755 -3.13 -17.78 -3.61
N SER A 756 -3.45 -19.08 -3.66
CA SER A 756 -3.10 -20.02 -2.58
C SER A 756 -1.58 -20.18 -2.37
N GLU A 757 -0.78 -19.99 -3.42
CA GLU A 757 0.69 -19.99 -3.36
C GLU A 757 1.29 -18.62 -3.00
N ALA A 758 0.53 -17.53 -3.14
CA ALA A 758 0.96 -16.17 -2.79
C ALA A 758 0.73 -15.81 -1.32
N GLY A 759 -0.38 -16.27 -0.72
CA GLY A 759 -0.74 -16.01 0.68
C GLY A 759 -1.73 -14.85 0.87
N ASP A 760 -1.73 -14.25 2.06
CA ASP A 760 -2.67 -13.19 2.45
C ASP A 760 -2.22 -11.84 1.83
N VAL A 761 -2.66 -11.59 0.59
CA VAL A 761 -2.10 -10.58 -0.31
C VAL A 761 -2.74 -9.20 -0.15
N GLY A 762 -2.14 -8.37 0.71
CA GLY A 762 -2.57 -6.97 0.96
C GLY A 762 -2.39 -6.01 -0.23
N TYR A 763 -3.12 -4.89 -0.16
CA TYR A 763 -3.18 -3.85 -1.19
C TYR A 763 -1.84 -3.15 -1.45
N SER A 764 -1.53 -2.88 -2.72
CA SER A 764 -0.53 -1.90 -3.13
C SER A 764 -1.14 -0.49 -3.10
N LEU A 765 -0.55 0.42 -2.31
CA LEU A 765 -1.05 1.79 -2.11
C LEU A 765 -0.22 2.87 -2.81
N GLN A 766 0.79 2.49 -3.61
CA GLN A 766 1.58 3.42 -4.42
C GLN A 766 1.09 3.43 -5.87
N GLY A 767 0.80 4.63 -6.39
CA GLY A 767 0.48 4.89 -7.80
C GLY A 767 -0.12 6.27 -8.02
#